data_AF-A0AAV1QCN5-F1
#
_entry.id   AF-A0AAV1QCN5-F1
#
_cell.length_a   1.000
_cell.length_b   1.000
_cell.length_c   1.000
_cell.angle_alpha   90.00
_cell.angle_beta   90.00
_cell.angle_gamma   90.00
#
_symmetry.space_group_name_H-M   'P 1'
#
loop_
_entity.id
_entity.type
_entity.pdbx_description
1 polymer ?
#
loop_
_entity_poly.entity_id
_entity_poly.type
_entity_poly.pdbx_seq_one_letter_code
_entity_poly.pdbx_strand_id
1 'polypeptide(L)'
;MKAQKLLGYIKNVLSTSLDTQEEKLQEKDMSMWRLHGEPTILVTLAHIFNHFAPLMCKVYLVEDVLMDFLLGILEGGGSVDEHPLIQQLLDLFWLLMEDYEVNECLKQLMMSLLRAYRFSPIIPDLGFQIHYLRLTTAILHHEKSRKYLLSNVLFDVLRSVVFFYVKTPLRVKEAGLEELIPTTWWPTHFDKEGKDERDPKEESADERLRRRAYERGCQRLKKRIEVVEELQVQILRLLLNNKDKTTGEASRYIFLNKFRKFLQENASNRGQHPTALCPPEYMVCFLHRLITAVRSCWDEGSRKSPGSISSEDGYVPPQLFYNGKVDYFDLQRLGGLLSHLKKTLKDDLASKANIIIDPAEIQSTSMDDLDEDEESGAAQRPFGAAAMGGALARPSWLSSPTLGRANRFLSTAAVSLMTPRRPLTQPEKVKVRTLAVEQRTEDDIEGSHGNDGLLLGRPLEEPDRPVADKSLLEIVDGIVMMYNLSVHQQLGKMVVVSDDVHEYAVALKDTEEKISRCPSRRADILDELQKSQKVFAEKLNHLSRRLAWINATIYSKEKMLDVYWLLCVCIRTIEHADNTGSLFAFAPEFYLNVAMNAYSALKNYFSPANSMEELPGYEETLTQLAAILAKHFADPRIVGTDIKDSLMQALASYVCYPQSLRAVERIPEDQRVAMMRNLLAPYEQRPWAQTNWILVRLWRGCGFGYRYTRLPHLLKTKPEDANLPSLQKPCPSLLLQRHMAELLSIDKDMAASFLNSVLNQLNWAFSEFIGMIQEIQQAAERPERNFVDTRQLKVCATCFDLSVSLLRVLEMTVTLVPEIFLDWSRPSAELLLRRLAQLLNQVLNRVTAEKNLFDRVVNLRLPGTHTHTHTHTHIHTHTHTYSNTHTHTHTHTHTQTNSKHVFAASLVNL
;
A
#
# COMPACT_ATOMS: atom_id res chain seq x y z
N MET A 1 -25.45 -4.15 -40.94
CA MET A 1 -26.64 -4.51 -41.76
C MET A 1 -27.30 -5.84 -41.40
N LYS A 2 -26.75 -7.04 -41.70
CA LYS A 2 -27.45 -8.32 -41.42
C LYS A 2 -27.72 -8.55 -39.92
N ALA A 3 -26.71 -8.35 -39.07
CA ALA A 3 -26.85 -8.48 -37.61
C ALA A 3 -27.87 -7.49 -37.01
N GLN A 4 -27.85 -6.24 -37.45
CA GLN A 4 -28.83 -5.22 -37.03
C GLN A 4 -30.27 -5.60 -37.38
N LYS A 5 -30.50 -6.16 -38.58
CA LYS A 5 -31.83 -6.65 -38.97
C LYS A 5 -32.30 -7.81 -38.08
N LEU A 6 -31.41 -8.75 -37.76
CA LEU A 6 -31.73 -9.88 -36.88
C LEU A 6 -32.05 -9.41 -35.45
N LEU A 7 -31.31 -8.44 -34.89
CA LEU A 7 -31.65 -7.82 -33.61
C LEU A 7 -33.00 -7.10 -33.66
N GLY A 8 -33.30 -6.41 -34.76
CA GLY A 8 -34.62 -5.81 -34.99
C GLY A 8 -35.73 -6.86 -34.99
N TYR A 9 -35.51 -8.03 -35.60
CA TYR A 9 -36.47 -9.13 -35.56
C TYR A 9 -36.62 -9.71 -34.16
N ILE A 10 -35.53 -9.91 -33.41
CA ILE A 10 -35.59 -10.33 -32.00
C ILE A 10 -36.44 -9.33 -31.19
N LYS A 11 -36.18 -8.03 -31.37
CA LYS A 11 -36.94 -6.96 -30.71
C LYS A 11 -38.44 -7.06 -30.99
N ASN A 12 -38.82 -7.19 -32.26
CA ASN A 12 -40.23 -7.27 -32.67
C ASN A 12 -40.91 -8.56 -32.18
N VAL A 13 -40.19 -9.67 -32.15
CA VAL A 13 -40.72 -10.95 -31.67
C VAL A 13 -40.93 -10.92 -30.15
N LEU A 14 -40.06 -10.24 -29.40
CA LEU A 14 -40.22 -10.07 -27.96
C LEU A 14 -41.31 -9.06 -27.58
N SER A 15 -41.64 -8.12 -28.45
CA SER A 15 -42.73 -7.15 -28.25
C SER A 15 -44.08 -7.66 -28.72
N THR A 16 -44.19 -8.91 -29.21
CA THR A 16 -45.45 -9.48 -29.71
C THR A 16 -45.95 -10.61 -28.80
N SER A 17 -47.26 -10.66 -28.55
CA SER A 17 -47.94 -11.77 -27.88
C SER A 17 -49.17 -12.20 -28.66
N LEU A 18 -49.48 -13.49 -28.68
CA LEU A 18 -50.66 -14.01 -29.35
C LEU A 18 -51.85 -13.98 -28.39
N ASP A 19 -52.89 -13.20 -28.73
CA ASP A 19 -54.15 -13.30 -28.01
C ASP A 19 -54.87 -14.58 -28.42
N THR A 20 -54.83 -15.59 -27.55
CA THR A 20 -55.51 -16.88 -27.77
C THR A 20 -57.04 -16.78 -27.91
N GLN A 21 -57.67 -15.64 -27.55
CA GLN A 21 -59.10 -15.43 -27.68
C GLN A 21 -59.51 -14.69 -28.97
N GLU A 22 -58.66 -13.81 -29.51
CA GLU A 22 -58.95 -13.02 -30.72
C GLU A 22 -58.14 -13.42 -31.97
N GLU A 23 -57.20 -14.37 -31.88
CA GLU A 23 -56.27 -14.75 -32.96
C GLU A 23 -55.48 -13.55 -33.54
N LYS A 24 -55.27 -12.49 -32.75
CA LYS A 24 -54.55 -11.28 -33.15
C LYS A 24 -53.24 -11.14 -32.39
N LEU A 25 -52.25 -10.56 -33.08
CA LEU A 25 -50.99 -10.14 -32.47
C LEU A 25 -51.23 -8.87 -31.66
N GLN A 26 -50.98 -8.93 -30.35
CA GLN A 26 -50.95 -7.77 -29.48
C GLN A 26 -49.51 -7.33 -29.23
N GLU A 27 -49.27 -6.02 -29.36
CA GLU A 27 -48.00 -5.41 -29.02
C GLU A 27 -47.93 -5.20 -27.50
N LYS A 28 -46.92 -5.77 -26.85
CA LYS A 28 -46.66 -5.62 -25.42
C LYS A 28 -45.31 -4.97 -25.20
N ASP A 29 -45.18 -4.29 -24.06
CA ASP A 29 -43.88 -3.85 -23.60
C ASP A 29 -42.97 -5.08 -23.44
N MET A 30 -41.83 -5.04 -24.10
CA MET A 30 -40.84 -6.13 -24.10
C MET A 30 -40.43 -6.48 -22.66
N SER A 31 -40.46 -5.51 -21.74
CA SER A 31 -40.05 -5.68 -20.34
C SER A 31 -40.88 -6.74 -19.60
N MET A 32 -42.11 -7.00 -20.07
CA MET A 32 -43.03 -7.99 -19.50
C MET A 32 -42.83 -9.41 -20.02
N TRP A 33 -41.98 -9.62 -21.02
CA TRP A 33 -41.71 -10.95 -21.56
C TRP A 33 -41.01 -11.83 -20.51
N ARG A 34 -41.31 -13.13 -20.47
CA ARG A 34 -40.64 -14.09 -19.58
C ARG A 34 -40.35 -15.36 -20.35
N LEU A 35 -39.27 -16.06 -20.00
CA LEU A 35 -38.82 -17.31 -20.62
C LEU A 35 -39.91 -18.42 -20.62
N HIS A 36 -40.91 -18.31 -19.75
CA HIS A 36 -42.08 -19.20 -19.69
C HIS A 36 -43.18 -18.84 -20.74
N GLY A 37 -42.82 -18.11 -21.79
CA GLY A 37 -43.73 -17.62 -22.83
C GLY A 37 -44.12 -18.66 -23.89
N GLU A 38 -45.02 -18.26 -24.78
CA GLU A 38 -45.64 -19.07 -25.84
C GLU A 38 -44.60 -19.86 -26.67
N PRO A 39 -44.76 -21.19 -26.84
CA PRO A 39 -43.82 -22.03 -27.60
C PRO A 39 -43.53 -21.50 -29.00
N THR A 40 -44.51 -20.88 -29.64
CA THR A 40 -44.39 -20.27 -30.97
C THR A 40 -43.34 -19.15 -31.00
N ILE A 41 -43.27 -18.33 -29.96
CA ILE A 41 -42.28 -17.26 -29.84
C ILE A 41 -40.88 -17.87 -29.70
N LEU A 42 -40.71 -18.88 -28.84
CA LEU A 42 -39.43 -19.56 -28.65
C LEU A 42 -38.92 -20.27 -29.90
N VAL A 43 -39.79 -20.96 -30.65
CA VAL A 43 -39.43 -21.60 -31.93
C VAL A 43 -39.03 -20.55 -32.98
N THR A 44 -39.77 -19.44 -33.04
CA THR A 44 -39.45 -18.32 -33.96
C THR A 44 -38.09 -17.70 -33.60
N LEU A 45 -37.83 -17.48 -32.31
CA LEU A 45 -36.54 -16.99 -31.83
C LEU A 45 -35.43 -17.99 -32.17
N ALA A 46 -35.62 -19.29 -31.98
CA ALA A 46 -34.62 -20.31 -32.33
C ALA A 46 -34.20 -20.23 -33.81
N HIS A 47 -35.15 -20.03 -34.73
CA HIS A 47 -34.85 -19.81 -36.15
C HIS A 47 -34.03 -18.54 -36.41
N ILE A 48 -34.32 -17.46 -35.68
CA ILE A 48 -33.54 -16.22 -35.78
C ILE A 48 -32.12 -16.44 -35.22
N PHE A 49 -32.01 -17.14 -34.08
CA PHE A 49 -30.74 -17.43 -33.41
C PHE A 49 -29.81 -18.30 -34.24
N ASN A 50 -30.31 -19.26 -35.02
CA ASN A 50 -29.50 -20.02 -35.99
C ASN A 50 -28.73 -19.15 -37.00
N HIS A 51 -29.22 -17.96 -37.30
CA HIS A 51 -28.54 -17.00 -38.17
C HIS A 51 -27.80 -15.89 -37.41
N PHE A 52 -28.18 -15.64 -36.17
CA PHE A 52 -27.63 -14.59 -35.32
C PHE A 52 -26.39 -15.06 -34.54
N ALA A 53 -26.43 -16.25 -33.94
CA ALA A 53 -25.37 -16.77 -33.07
C ALA A 53 -23.99 -16.85 -33.75
N PRO A 54 -23.86 -17.34 -35.00
CA PRO A 54 -22.56 -17.36 -35.69
C PRO A 54 -21.99 -15.97 -35.98
N LEU A 55 -22.84 -14.94 -36.05
CA LEU A 55 -22.41 -13.55 -36.22
C LEU A 55 -21.88 -12.96 -34.91
N MET A 56 -22.41 -13.39 -33.76
CA MET A 56 -22.00 -12.93 -32.44
C MET A 56 -20.64 -13.48 -31.97
N CYS A 57 -20.03 -14.38 -32.74
CA CYS A 57 -18.65 -14.79 -32.55
C CYS A 57 -17.63 -13.79 -33.17
N LYS A 58 -18.07 -12.77 -33.93
CA LYS A 58 -17.19 -11.82 -34.60
C LYS A 58 -17.04 -10.53 -33.81
N VAL A 59 -15.80 -10.21 -33.39
CA VAL A 59 -15.46 -9.08 -32.51
C VAL A 59 -16.12 -7.75 -32.93
N TYR A 60 -15.96 -7.35 -34.20
CA TYR A 60 -16.47 -6.07 -34.72
C TYR A 60 -18.00 -6.02 -34.75
N LEU A 61 -18.69 -7.15 -34.91
CA LEU A 61 -20.17 -7.17 -34.84
C LEU A 61 -20.65 -7.07 -33.40
N VAL A 62 -19.93 -7.67 -32.46
CA VAL A 62 -20.25 -7.53 -31.03
C VAL A 62 -20.03 -6.07 -30.59
N GLU A 63 -18.93 -5.47 -31.00
CA GLU A 63 -18.57 -4.07 -30.69
C GLU A 63 -19.53 -3.06 -31.35
N ASP A 64 -19.73 -3.09 -32.67
CA ASP A 64 -20.50 -2.03 -33.36
C ASP A 64 -22.02 -2.29 -33.45
N VAL A 65 -22.49 -3.47 -33.06
CA VAL A 65 -23.92 -3.84 -33.23
C VAL A 65 -24.55 -4.29 -31.92
N LEU A 66 -23.98 -5.29 -31.25
CA LEU A 66 -24.57 -5.80 -30.01
C LEU A 66 -24.39 -4.80 -28.86
N MET A 67 -23.18 -4.27 -28.66
CA MET A 67 -22.90 -3.31 -27.60
C MET A 67 -23.76 -2.06 -27.75
N ASP A 68 -23.79 -1.44 -28.93
CA ASP A 68 -24.62 -0.26 -29.22
C ASP A 68 -26.11 -0.51 -29.02
N PHE A 69 -26.60 -1.70 -29.39
CA PHE A 69 -27.99 -2.08 -29.14
C PHE A 69 -28.29 -2.16 -27.63
N LEU A 70 -27.43 -2.80 -26.85
CA LEU A 70 -27.59 -2.93 -25.40
C LEU A 70 -27.45 -1.58 -24.68
N LEU A 71 -26.56 -0.72 -25.15
CA LEU A 71 -26.39 0.66 -24.68
C LEU A 71 -27.65 1.49 -24.96
N GLY A 72 -28.22 1.37 -26.16
CA GLY A 72 -29.48 2.02 -26.53
C GLY A 72 -30.68 1.63 -25.65
N ILE A 73 -30.70 0.41 -25.09
CA ILE A 73 -31.73 0.00 -24.12
C ILE A 73 -31.62 0.82 -22.82
N LEU A 74 -30.42 1.24 -22.43
CA LEU A 74 -30.14 1.97 -21.19
C LEU A 74 -30.28 3.49 -21.33
N GLU A 75 -30.46 4.02 -22.55
CA GLU A 75 -30.62 5.47 -22.80
C GLU A 75 -31.92 6.05 -22.23
N GLY A 76 -32.93 5.20 -21.98
CA GLY A 76 -34.22 5.60 -21.37
C GLY A 76 -34.13 6.08 -19.92
N GLY A 77 -32.98 5.89 -19.27
CA GLY A 77 -32.79 6.15 -17.84
C GLY A 77 -33.46 5.10 -16.95
N GLY A 78 -32.91 4.91 -15.75
CA GLY A 78 -33.41 3.94 -14.78
C GLY A 78 -32.30 3.24 -14.00
N SER A 79 -32.66 2.56 -12.90
CA SER A 79 -31.75 1.64 -12.21
C SER A 79 -31.55 0.36 -13.03
N VAL A 80 -30.46 -0.38 -12.82
CA VAL A 80 -30.18 -1.64 -13.55
C VAL A 80 -31.30 -2.67 -13.33
N ASP A 81 -31.96 -2.62 -12.17
CA ASP A 81 -33.12 -3.47 -11.81
C ASP A 81 -34.39 -3.12 -12.61
N GLU A 82 -34.43 -1.94 -13.26
CA GLU A 82 -35.56 -1.47 -14.10
C GLU A 82 -35.43 -1.91 -15.57
N HIS A 83 -34.35 -2.59 -15.96
CA HIS A 83 -34.14 -3.06 -17.34
C HIS A 83 -34.10 -4.60 -17.45
N PRO A 84 -35.25 -5.30 -17.24
CA PRO A 84 -35.31 -6.77 -17.29
C PRO A 84 -34.97 -7.32 -18.69
N LEU A 85 -35.05 -6.49 -19.73
CA LEU A 85 -34.73 -6.83 -21.12
C LEU A 85 -33.33 -7.39 -21.30
N ILE A 86 -32.33 -6.80 -20.64
CA ILE A 86 -30.95 -7.28 -20.78
C ILE A 86 -30.83 -8.67 -20.14
N GLN A 87 -31.48 -8.90 -18.99
CA GLN A 87 -31.49 -10.21 -18.35
C GLN A 87 -32.16 -11.26 -19.23
N GLN A 88 -33.33 -10.94 -19.80
CA GLN A 88 -34.09 -11.83 -20.68
C GLN A 88 -33.33 -12.16 -21.98
N LEU A 89 -32.64 -11.18 -22.57
CA LEU A 89 -31.79 -11.41 -23.74
C LEU A 89 -30.62 -12.34 -23.40
N LEU A 90 -30.00 -12.17 -22.23
CA LEU A 90 -28.95 -13.07 -21.77
C LEU A 90 -29.49 -14.47 -21.49
N ASP A 91 -30.68 -14.62 -20.90
CA ASP A 91 -31.34 -15.92 -20.74
C ASP A 91 -31.54 -16.60 -22.10
N LEU A 92 -31.98 -15.85 -23.12
CA LEU A 92 -32.14 -16.36 -24.48
C LEU A 92 -30.80 -16.75 -25.11
N PHE A 93 -29.72 -15.99 -24.87
CA PHE A 93 -28.39 -16.34 -25.38
C PHE A 93 -27.95 -17.68 -24.82
N TRP A 94 -28.05 -17.85 -23.49
CA TRP A 94 -27.72 -19.11 -22.82
C TRP A 94 -28.68 -20.27 -23.13
N LEU A 95 -29.88 -20.00 -23.67
CA LEU A 95 -30.85 -21.02 -24.03
C LEU A 95 -30.73 -21.48 -25.49
N LEU A 96 -30.49 -20.55 -26.43
CA LEU A 96 -30.63 -20.78 -27.87
C LEU A 96 -29.31 -20.83 -28.66
N MET A 97 -28.20 -20.37 -28.08
CA MET A 97 -26.88 -20.43 -28.71
C MET A 97 -26.08 -21.63 -28.16
N GLU A 98 -25.10 -22.11 -28.91
CA GLU A 98 -24.19 -23.14 -28.41
C GLU A 98 -23.22 -22.55 -27.37
N ASP A 99 -22.72 -23.38 -26.44
CA ASP A 99 -21.87 -22.94 -25.32
C ASP A 99 -20.66 -22.11 -25.80
N TYR A 100 -19.99 -22.54 -26.87
CA TYR A 100 -18.83 -21.81 -27.41
C TYR A 100 -19.22 -20.45 -28.00
N GLU A 101 -20.43 -20.33 -28.57
CA GLU A 101 -20.92 -19.09 -29.19
C GLU A 101 -21.25 -18.05 -28.12
N VAL A 102 -21.94 -18.44 -27.04
CA VAL A 102 -22.25 -17.55 -25.91
C VAL A 102 -20.97 -17.12 -25.22
N ASN A 103 -20.08 -18.07 -24.98
CA ASN A 103 -18.80 -17.82 -24.31
C ASN A 103 -17.95 -16.81 -25.09
N GLU A 104 -17.83 -16.98 -26.41
CA GLU A 104 -17.08 -16.04 -27.24
C GLU A 104 -17.81 -14.68 -27.35
N CYS A 105 -19.14 -14.67 -27.51
CA CYS A 105 -19.93 -13.44 -27.53
C CYS A 105 -19.76 -12.61 -26.25
N LEU A 106 -19.93 -13.22 -25.07
CA LEU A 106 -19.79 -12.56 -23.78
C LEU A 106 -18.36 -12.08 -23.53
N LYS A 107 -17.36 -12.88 -23.91
CA LYS A 107 -15.96 -12.49 -23.82
C LYS A 107 -15.68 -11.27 -24.67
N GLN A 108 -16.10 -11.27 -25.94
CA GLN A 108 -15.90 -10.13 -26.82
C GLN A 108 -16.66 -8.89 -26.36
N LEU A 109 -17.91 -9.05 -25.87
CA LEU A 109 -18.71 -7.95 -25.35
C LEU A 109 -18.01 -7.28 -24.14
N MET A 110 -17.53 -8.09 -23.19
CA MET A 110 -16.80 -7.58 -22.03
C MET A 110 -15.47 -6.93 -22.42
N MET A 111 -14.73 -7.51 -23.36
CA MET A 111 -13.48 -6.93 -23.86
C MET A 111 -13.70 -5.62 -24.63
N SER A 112 -14.80 -5.50 -25.38
CA SER A 112 -15.20 -4.25 -26.04
C SER A 112 -15.59 -3.19 -25.01
N LEU A 113 -16.36 -3.55 -23.98
CA LEU A 113 -16.69 -2.64 -22.87
C LEU A 113 -15.44 -2.15 -22.12
N LEU A 114 -14.48 -3.05 -21.86
CA LEU A 114 -13.21 -2.70 -21.26
C LEU A 114 -12.40 -1.72 -22.12
N ARG A 115 -12.33 -1.97 -23.43
CA ARG A 115 -11.66 -1.08 -24.39
C ARG A 115 -12.37 0.27 -24.46
N ALA A 116 -13.69 0.27 -24.59
CA ALA A 116 -14.51 1.47 -24.64
C ALA A 116 -14.35 2.31 -23.36
N TYR A 117 -14.41 1.67 -22.18
CA TYR A 117 -14.15 2.33 -20.89
C TYR A 117 -12.71 2.87 -20.82
N ARG A 118 -11.70 2.09 -21.21
CA ARG A 118 -10.28 2.48 -21.17
C ARG A 118 -9.92 3.61 -22.14
N PHE A 119 -10.56 3.68 -23.30
CA PHE A 119 -10.26 4.68 -24.32
C PHE A 119 -11.32 5.79 -24.45
N SER A 120 -12.37 5.76 -23.62
CA SER A 120 -13.38 6.83 -23.58
C SER A 120 -12.73 8.21 -23.37
N PRO A 121 -13.19 9.25 -24.08
CA PRO A 121 -12.76 10.62 -23.80
C PRO A 121 -13.19 11.00 -22.39
N ILE A 122 -12.36 11.79 -21.71
CA ILE A 122 -12.69 12.34 -20.39
C ILE A 122 -13.44 13.64 -20.66
N ILE A 123 -14.74 13.59 -20.45
CA ILE A 123 -15.62 14.76 -20.50
C ILE A 123 -16.11 15.09 -19.09
N PRO A 124 -16.41 16.37 -18.78
CA PRO A 124 -16.70 16.80 -17.42
C PRO A 124 -17.85 16.06 -16.73
N ASP A 125 -18.82 15.55 -17.50
CA ASP A 125 -20.01 14.85 -17.00
C ASP A 125 -19.77 13.34 -16.78
N LEU A 126 -18.63 12.80 -17.20
CA LEU A 126 -18.27 11.38 -17.17
C LEU A 126 -19.34 10.47 -17.82
N GLY A 127 -20.17 11.02 -18.73
CA GLY A 127 -21.36 10.33 -19.25
C GLY A 127 -21.05 8.98 -19.89
N PHE A 128 -20.00 8.91 -20.72
CA PHE A 128 -19.57 7.66 -21.35
C PHE A 128 -19.15 6.59 -20.33
N GLN A 129 -18.38 6.97 -19.29
CA GLN A 129 -17.95 6.01 -18.26
C GLN A 129 -19.15 5.45 -17.49
N ILE A 130 -20.09 6.33 -17.11
CA ILE A 130 -21.34 5.95 -16.44
C ILE A 130 -22.12 4.97 -17.33
N HIS A 131 -22.26 5.25 -18.61
CA HIS A 131 -23.03 4.43 -19.54
C HIS A 131 -22.43 3.02 -19.70
N TYR A 132 -21.11 2.91 -19.88
CA TYR A 132 -20.43 1.62 -19.96
C TYR A 132 -20.50 0.84 -18.63
N LEU A 133 -20.35 1.50 -17.49
CA LEU A 133 -20.47 0.84 -16.18
C LEU A 133 -21.89 0.35 -15.89
N ARG A 134 -22.92 1.09 -16.31
CA ARG A 134 -24.32 0.64 -16.22
C ARG A 134 -24.54 -0.64 -17.02
N LEU A 135 -24.06 -0.70 -18.26
CA LEU A 135 -24.16 -1.91 -19.07
C LEU A 135 -23.38 -3.08 -18.46
N THR A 136 -22.15 -2.84 -18.00
CA THR A 136 -21.37 -3.85 -17.28
C THR A 136 -22.12 -4.37 -16.05
N THR A 137 -22.73 -3.48 -15.26
CA THR A 137 -23.53 -3.85 -14.09
C THR A 137 -24.74 -4.70 -14.47
N ALA A 138 -25.45 -4.33 -15.55
CA ALA A 138 -26.58 -5.12 -16.06
C ALA A 138 -26.14 -6.52 -16.51
N ILE A 139 -25.06 -6.65 -17.29
CA ILE A 139 -24.56 -7.96 -17.73
C ILE A 139 -24.15 -8.82 -16.53
N LEU A 140 -23.48 -8.23 -15.53
CA LEU A 140 -23.04 -8.94 -14.33
C LEU A 140 -24.17 -9.24 -13.34
N HIS A 141 -25.37 -8.67 -13.50
CA HIS A 141 -26.51 -9.07 -12.69
C HIS A 141 -26.98 -10.49 -13.05
N HIS A 142 -26.83 -10.89 -14.31
CA HIS A 142 -27.17 -12.22 -14.80
C HIS A 142 -26.20 -13.28 -14.26
N GLU A 143 -26.69 -14.27 -13.49
CA GLU A 143 -25.86 -15.23 -12.75
C GLU A 143 -24.90 -16.02 -13.66
N LYS A 144 -25.42 -16.68 -14.71
CA LYS A 144 -24.57 -17.51 -15.60
C LYS A 144 -23.51 -16.69 -16.31
N SER A 145 -23.89 -15.51 -16.82
CA SER A 145 -22.95 -14.60 -17.49
C SER A 145 -21.89 -14.10 -16.53
N ARG A 146 -22.27 -13.68 -15.31
CA ARG A 146 -21.35 -13.21 -14.27
C ARG A 146 -20.31 -14.27 -13.93
N LYS A 147 -20.74 -15.51 -13.64
CA LYS A 147 -19.84 -16.61 -13.28
C LYS A 147 -18.88 -16.97 -14.43
N TYR A 148 -19.39 -17.05 -15.66
CA TYR A 148 -18.54 -17.26 -16.84
C TYR A 148 -17.49 -16.16 -16.99
N LEU A 149 -17.92 -14.89 -16.94
CA LEU A 149 -17.04 -13.74 -17.10
C LEU A 149 -16.02 -13.66 -15.97
N LEU A 150 -16.41 -13.91 -14.72
CA LEU A 150 -15.51 -13.91 -13.57
C LEU A 150 -14.47 -15.03 -13.65
N SER A 151 -14.86 -16.20 -14.16
CA SER A 151 -13.97 -17.35 -14.28
C SER A 151 -12.97 -17.22 -15.44
N ASN A 152 -13.39 -16.63 -16.56
CA ASN A 152 -12.64 -16.73 -17.82
C ASN A 152 -12.16 -15.39 -18.41
N VAL A 153 -12.72 -14.25 -17.99
CA VAL A 153 -12.49 -12.97 -18.66
C VAL A 153 -12.00 -11.88 -17.70
N LEU A 154 -12.71 -11.68 -16.59
CA LEU A 154 -12.37 -10.71 -15.56
C LEU A 154 -11.21 -11.27 -14.71
N PHE A 155 -10.36 -10.37 -14.21
CA PHE A 155 -9.21 -10.68 -13.34
C PHE A 155 -8.08 -11.49 -13.99
N ASP A 156 -8.02 -11.56 -15.32
CA ASP A 156 -6.85 -12.05 -16.07
C ASP A 156 -5.89 -10.88 -16.37
N VAL A 157 -4.67 -10.92 -15.81
CA VAL A 157 -3.47 -10.11 -16.12
C VAL A 157 -3.75 -8.65 -16.55
N LEU A 158 -4.58 -7.90 -15.80
CA LEU A 158 -4.93 -6.45 -15.88
C LEU A 158 -6.42 -6.12 -15.95
N ARG A 159 -7.21 -7.01 -16.54
CA ARG A 159 -8.42 -6.60 -17.26
C ARG A 159 -9.50 -6.02 -16.36
N SER A 160 -9.71 -6.57 -15.16
CA SER A 160 -10.79 -6.14 -14.26
C SER A 160 -10.49 -4.82 -13.53
N VAL A 161 -9.22 -4.55 -13.19
CA VAL A 161 -8.85 -3.36 -12.40
C VAL A 161 -9.12 -2.07 -13.18
N VAL A 162 -9.14 -2.16 -14.51
CA VAL A 162 -9.45 -1.05 -15.42
C VAL A 162 -10.82 -0.44 -15.14
N PHE A 163 -11.85 -1.24 -14.85
CA PHE A 163 -13.19 -0.73 -14.56
C PHE A 163 -13.24 0.11 -13.28
N PHE A 164 -12.32 -0.10 -12.36
CA PHE A 164 -12.28 0.57 -11.06
C PHE A 164 -11.46 1.85 -11.07
N TYR A 165 -10.84 2.22 -12.19
CA TYR A 165 -10.08 3.45 -12.30
C TYR A 165 -10.93 4.60 -12.84
N VAL A 166 -10.88 5.72 -12.12
CA VAL A 166 -11.43 7.00 -12.56
C VAL A 166 -10.30 7.77 -13.25
N LYS A 167 -10.38 7.91 -14.57
CA LYS A 167 -9.28 8.43 -15.37
C LYS A 167 -8.88 9.85 -14.98
N THR A 168 -7.60 10.05 -14.67
CA THR A 168 -7.05 11.38 -14.47
C THR A 168 -6.89 12.10 -15.81
N PRO A 169 -7.41 13.33 -15.97
CA PRO A 169 -7.24 14.09 -17.19
C PRO A 169 -5.78 14.53 -17.37
N LEU A 170 -5.14 14.06 -18.44
CA LEU A 170 -3.77 14.45 -18.80
C LEU A 170 -3.67 15.91 -19.23
N ARG A 171 -4.75 16.45 -19.81
CA ARG A 171 -4.85 17.84 -20.28
C ARG A 171 -6.15 18.46 -19.76
N VAL A 172 -6.01 19.40 -18.84
CA VAL A 172 -7.12 20.07 -18.15
C VAL A 172 -8.10 20.74 -19.12
N LYS A 173 -7.59 21.34 -20.20
CA LYS A 173 -8.41 22.00 -21.23
C LYS A 173 -9.25 20.99 -22.03
N GLU A 174 -8.63 19.92 -22.49
CA GLU A 174 -9.30 18.88 -23.28
C GLU A 174 -10.32 18.09 -22.46
N ALA A 175 -10.12 18.02 -21.15
CA ALA A 175 -11.04 17.37 -20.23
C ALA A 175 -12.20 18.25 -19.76
N GLY A 176 -12.29 19.50 -20.23
CA GLY A 176 -13.32 20.47 -19.82
C GLY A 176 -13.29 20.83 -18.32
N LEU A 177 -12.20 20.54 -17.61
CA LEU A 177 -12.04 20.88 -16.19
C LEU A 177 -12.03 22.40 -15.96
N GLU A 178 -11.58 23.16 -16.96
CA GLU A 178 -11.64 24.62 -16.96
C GLU A 178 -13.07 25.16 -16.95
N GLU A 179 -14.01 24.49 -17.63
CA GLU A 179 -15.42 24.85 -17.62
C GLU A 179 -16.08 24.46 -16.29
N LEU A 180 -15.69 23.32 -15.71
CA LEU A 180 -16.24 22.83 -14.45
C LEU A 180 -15.73 23.62 -13.24
N ILE A 181 -14.45 24.02 -13.27
CA ILE A 181 -13.76 24.82 -12.25
C ILE A 181 -13.17 26.08 -12.92
N PRO A 182 -14.01 27.10 -13.18
CA PRO A 182 -13.56 28.33 -13.85
C PRO A 182 -12.55 29.10 -13.01
N THR A 183 -12.83 29.23 -11.71
CA THR A 183 -11.99 29.94 -10.75
C THR A 183 -11.11 28.96 -10.00
N THR A 184 -9.80 29.13 -10.13
CA THR A 184 -8.77 28.41 -9.38
C THR A 184 -8.44 29.11 -8.08
N TRP A 185 -7.99 28.34 -7.10
CA TRP A 185 -7.51 28.86 -5.83
C TRP A 185 -6.37 27.98 -5.31
N TRP A 186 -5.47 28.60 -4.56
CA TRP A 186 -4.39 27.96 -3.83
C TRP A 186 -4.08 28.81 -2.59
N PRO A 187 -3.58 28.20 -1.50
CA PRO A 187 -3.14 28.98 -0.35
C PRO A 187 -1.99 29.91 -0.77
N THR A 188 -2.07 31.19 -0.40
CA THR A 188 -1.07 32.22 -0.73
C THR A 188 -0.13 32.55 0.43
N HIS A 189 -0.44 32.02 1.61
CA HIS A 189 0.31 32.16 2.84
C HIS A 189 0.50 30.77 3.45
N PHE A 190 1.75 30.34 3.52
CA PHE A 190 2.12 29.08 4.15
C PHE A 190 2.96 29.42 5.37
N ASP A 191 2.65 28.77 6.47
CA ASP A 191 3.45 28.84 7.68
C ASP A 191 4.78 28.11 7.49
N LYS A 192 5.70 28.24 8.45
CA LYS A 192 7.02 27.57 8.46
C LYS A 192 6.94 26.02 8.45
N GLU A 193 5.74 25.45 8.51
CA GLU A 193 5.42 24.01 8.45
C GLU A 193 4.58 23.65 7.20
N GLY A 194 4.41 24.56 6.23
CA GLY A 194 3.60 24.31 5.04
C GLY A 194 2.08 24.29 5.30
N LYS A 195 1.63 24.62 6.51
CA LYS A 195 0.21 24.74 6.88
C LYS A 195 -0.30 26.16 6.64
N ASP A 196 -1.56 26.30 6.28
CA ASP A 196 -2.23 27.60 6.10
C ASP A 196 -2.41 28.26 7.48
N GLU A 197 -1.46 29.11 7.90
CA GLU A 197 -1.69 30.02 9.01
C GLU A 197 -2.59 31.15 8.49
N ARG A 198 -3.90 31.00 8.66
CA ARG A 198 -4.74 32.13 9.08
C ARG A 198 -6.02 31.65 9.74
N ASP A 199 -6.28 32.21 10.92
CA ASP A 199 -7.62 32.39 11.44
C ASP A 199 -8.44 33.15 10.36
N PRO A 200 -9.67 32.73 9.98
CA PRO A 200 -10.43 33.25 8.83
C PRO A 200 -10.71 34.78 8.80
N LYS A 201 -10.20 35.53 9.77
CA LYS A 201 -10.47 36.95 10.03
C LYS A 201 -9.62 37.92 9.20
N GLU A 202 -8.49 37.50 8.63
CA GLU A 202 -7.58 38.36 7.86
C GLU A 202 -7.65 38.17 6.33
N GLU A 203 -8.58 37.34 5.84
CA GLU A 203 -8.74 37.05 4.41
C GLU A 203 -9.55 38.16 3.69
N SER A 204 -8.99 38.70 2.60
CA SER A 204 -9.67 39.71 1.78
C SER A 204 -11.03 39.19 1.30
N ALA A 205 -12.01 40.08 1.15
CA ALA A 205 -13.33 39.70 0.64
C ALA A 205 -13.25 39.03 -0.75
N ASP A 206 -12.30 39.46 -1.58
CA ASP A 206 -12.09 38.91 -2.93
C ASP A 206 -11.44 37.51 -2.90
N GLU A 207 -10.47 37.29 -2.02
CA GLU A 207 -9.85 35.97 -1.80
C GLU A 207 -10.88 34.96 -1.29
N ARG A 208 -11.72 35.36 -0.31
CA ARG A 208 -12.82 34.55 0.20
C ARG A 208 -13.81 34.15 -0.90
N LEU A 209 -14.13 35.09 -1.79
CA LEU A 209 -15.06 34.82 -2.90
C LEU A 209 -14.45 33.82 -3.89
N ARG A 210 -13.16 33.96 -4.23
CA ARG A 210 -12.43 33.04 -5.11
C ARG A 210 -12.32 31.64 -4.50
N ARG A 211 -11.97 31.53 -3.21
CA ARG A 211 -11.91 30.23 -2.50
C ARG A 211 -13.26 29.51 -2.56
N ARG A 212 -14.34 30.20 -2.20
CA ARG A 212 -15.70 29.63 -2.26
C ARG A 212 -16.10 29.22 -3.68
N ALA A 213 -15.68 29.96 -4.72
CA ALA A 213 -15.96 29.60 -6.10
C ALA A 213 -15.22 28.32 -6.52
N TYR A 214 -13.95 28.19 -6.14
CA TYR A 214 -13.15 26.98 -6.34
C TYR A 214 -13.74 25.77 -5.60
N GLU A 215 -14.04 25.91 -4.31
CA GLU A 215 -14.66 24.86 -3.48
C GLU A 215 -15.97 24.35 -4.07
N ARG A 216 -16.83 25.26 -4.58
CA ARG A 216 -18.06 24.86 -5.30
C ARG A 216 -17.76 24.06 -6.57
N GLY A 217 -16.70 24.42 -7.31
CA GLY A 217 -16.23 23.66 -8.48
C GLY A 217 -15.77 22.25 -8.10
N CYS A 218 -14.93 22.15 -7.06
CA CYS A 218 -14.47 20.87 -6.51
C CYS A 218 -15.63 19.99 -6.04
N GLN A 219 -16.64 20.56 -5.37
CA GLN A 219 -17.81 19.81 -4.92
C GLN A 219 -18.66 19.29 -6.08
N ARG A 220 -18.82 20.06 -7.16
CA ARG A 220 -19.50 19.58 -8.37
C ARG A 220 -18.77 18.41 -9.01
N LEU A 221 -17.43 18.51 -9.09
CA LEU A 221 -16.60 17.42 -9.61
C LEU A 221 -16.75 16.17 -8.75
N LYS A 222 -16.65 16.31 -7.42
CA LYS A 222 -16.82 15.22 -6.46
C LYS A 222 -18.14 14.47 -6.65
N LYS A 223 -19.26 15.20 -6.72
CA LYS A 223 -20.60 14.60 -6.95
C LYS A 223 -20.70 13.79 -8.25
N ARG A 224 -20.01 14.21 -9.31
CA ARG A 224 -20.01 13.47 -10.58
C ARG A 224 -19.17 12.20 -10.50
N ILE A 225 -18.05 12.26 -9.79
CA ILE A 225 -17.19 11.11 -9.55
C ILE A 225 -17.89 10.09 -8.64
N GLU A 226 -18.59 10.54 -7.60
CA GLU A 226 -19.37 9.68 -6.69
C GLU A 226 -20.32 8.72 -7.45
N VAL A 227 -21.01 9.16 -8.50
CA VAL A 227 -21.89 8.31 -9.32
C VAL A 227 -21.10 7.16 -10.00
N VAL A 228 -19.90 7.45 -10.51
CA VAL A 228 -19.02 6.43 -11.11
C VAL A 228 -18.53 5.46 -10.04
N GLU A 229 -18.14 5.98 -8.87
CA GLU A 229 -17.68 5.17 -7.74
C GLU A 229 -18.79 4.24 -7.20
N GLU A 230 -20.03 4.70 -7.14
CA GLU A 230 -21.18 3.91 -6.73
C GLU A 230 -21.43 2.73 -7.67
N LEU A 231 -21.40 2.96 -8.99
CA LEU A 231 -21.52 1.89 -9.99
C LEU A 231 -20.37 0.88 -9.89
N GLN A 232 -19.14 1.36 -9.68
CA GLN A 232 -17.97 0.50 -9.46
C GLN A 232 -18.12 -0.38 -8.20
N VAL A 233 -18.63 0.18 -7.11
CA VAL A 233 -18.92 -0.57 -5.88
C VAL A 233 -20.06 -1.57 -6.10
N GLN A 234 -21.10 -1.22 -6.86
CA GLN A 234 -22.19 -2.14 -7.22
C GLN A 234 -21.66 -3.35 -8.00
N ILE A 235 -20.77 -3.14 -8.98
CA ILE A 235 -20.09 -4.24 -9.69
C ILE A 235 -19.38 -5.15 -8.69
N LEU A 236 -18.59 -4.61 -7.76
CA LEU A 236 -17.90 -5.44 -6.77
C LEU A 236 -18.85 -6.19 -5.84
N ARG A 237 -19.98 -5.59 -5.44
CA ARG A 237 -21.00 -6.29 -4.65
C ARG A 237 -21.60 -7.48 -5.40
N LEU A 238 -21.80 -7.37 -6.72
CA LEU A 238 -22.23 -8.51 -7.55
C LEU A 238 -21.16 -9.61 -7.60
N LEU A 239 -19.88 -9.23 -7.71
CA LEU A 239 -18.76 -10.20 -7.72
C LEU A 239 -18.54 -10.86 -6.34
N LEU A 240 -18.88 -10.16 -5.25
CA LEU A 240 -18.79 -10.66 -3.86
C LEU A 240 -20.06 -11.37 -3.38
N ASN A 241 -21.00 -11.65 -4.28
CA ASN A 241 -22.24 -12.35 -3.95
C ASN A 241 -21.95 -13.79 -3.50
N ASN A 242 -22.58 -14.19 -2.39
CA ASN A 242 -22.46 -15.53 -1.80
C ASN A 242 -23.78 -16.32 -1.80
N LYS A 243 -24.85 -15.73 -2.36
CA LYS A 243 -26.20 -16.34 -2.38
C LYS A 243 -26.46 -17.14 -3.66
N ASP A 244 -25.62 -16.99 -4.68
CA ASP A 244 -25.82 -17.54 -6.03
C ASP A 244 -25.23 -18.94 -6.19
N LYS A 245 -25.60 -19.87 -5.31
CA LYS A 245 -25.12 -21.27 -5.32
C LYS A 245 -25.88 -22.18 -6.29
N THR A 246 -26.75 -21.63 -7.13
CA THR A 246 -27.67 -22.44 -7.95
C THR A 246 -26.96 -23.21 -9.07
N THR A 247 -25.81 -22.70 -9.53
CA THR A 247 -25.03 -23.22 -10.65
C THR A 247 -23.54 -23.40 -10.30
N GLY A 248 -23.23 -24.20 -9.27
CA GLY A 248 -21.85 -24.44 -8.81
C GLY A 248 -21.40 -23.46 -7.71
N GLU A 249 -20.09 -23.15 -7.66
CA GLU A 249 -19.51 -22.26 -6.64
C GLU A 249 -20.13 -20.85 -6.67
N ALA A 250 -20.23 -20.22 -5.50
CA ALA A 250 -20.72 -18.84 -5.40
C ALA A 250 -19.73 -17.84 -6.03
N SER A 251 -20.24 -16.73 -6.56
CA SER A 251 -19.40 -15.73 -7.25
C SER A 251 -18.23 -15.23 -6.38
N ARG A 252 -18.46 -15.08 -5.07
CA ARG A 252 -17.43 -14.64 -4.11
C ARG A 252 -16.18 -15.52 -4.11
N TYR A 253 -16.31 -16.85 -4.19
CA TYR A 253 -15.16 -17.76 -4.15
C TYR A 253 -14.35 -17.69 -5.43
N ILE A 254 -15.05 -17.63 -6.58
CA ILE A 254 -14.41 -17.43 -7.88
C ILE A 254 -13.63 -16.10 -7.85
N PHE A 255 -14.24 -15.02 -7.35
CA PHE A 255 -13.57 -13.72 -7.18
C PHE A 255 -12.34 -13.83 -6.27
N LEU A 256 -12.48 -14.45 -5.09
CA LEU A 256 -11.40 -14.59 -4.11
C LEU A 256 -10.20 -15.32 -4.73
N ASN A 257 -10.42 -16.46 -5.38
CA ASN A 257 -9.35 -17.23 -6.03
C ASN A 257 -8.65 -16.42 -7.13
N LYS A 258 -9.42 -15.70 -7.95
CA LYS A 258 -8.86 -14.80 -8.98
C LYS A 258 -8.11 -13.62 -8.37
N PHE A 259 -8.61 -13.05 -7.28
CA PHE A 259 -7.97 -11.97 -6.56
C PHE A 259 -6.64 -12.41 -5.94
N ARG A 260 -6.58 -13.60 -5.32
CA ARG A 260 -5.31 -14.15 -4.81
C ARG A 260 -4.29 -14.39 -5.92
N LYS A 261 -4.72 -14.95 -7.06
CA LYS A 261 -3.86 -15.12 -8.25
C LYS A 261 -3.35 -13.78 -8.77
N PHE A 262 -4.22 -12.76 -8.83
CA PHE A 262 -3.83 -11.40 -9.19
C PHE A 262 -2.76 -10.83 -8.24
N LEU A 263 -2.89 -11.05 -6.92
CA LEU A 263 -1.88 -10.59 -5.96
C LEU A 263 -0.56 -11.36 -6.09
N GLN A 264 -0.61 -12.66 -6.39
CA GLN A 264 0.57 -13.50 -6.67
C GLN A 264 1.38 -12.92 -7.83
N GLU A 265 0.73 -12.65 -8.96
CA GLU A 265 1.36 -12.08 -10.16
C GLU A 265 2.01 -10.71 -9.89
N ASN A 266 1.43 -9.91 -8.99
CA ASN A 266 1.99 -8.61 -8.60
C ASN A 266 3.08 -8.72 -7.52
N ALA A 267 3.10 -9.78 -6.71
CA ALA A 267 4.14 -10.02 -5.70
C ALA A 267 5.42 -10.59 -6.32
N SER A 268 5.32 -11.59 -7.21
CA SER A 268 6.46 -12.29 -7.81
C SER A 268 7.32 -11.41 -8.74
N ASN A 269 6.78 -10.30 -9.25
CA ASN A 269 7.48 -9.42 -10.19
C ASN A 269 8.37 -8.33 -9.54
N ARG A 270 8.61 -8.38 -8.21
CA ARG A 270 9.43 -7.37 -7.50
C ARG A 270 10.89 -7.27 -7.96
N GLY A 271 11.42 -8.25 -8.72
CA GLY A 271 12.86 -8.34 -9.03
C GLY A 271 13.28 -8.18 -10.50
N GLN A 272 12.45 -8.55 -11.50
CA GLN A 272 12.97 -8.81 -12.85
C GLN A 272 12.41 -7.93 -13.98
N HIS A 273 11.29 -7.20 -13.79
CA HIS A 273 10.80 -6.24 -14.79
C HIS A 273 10.14 -5.00 -14.16
N PRO A 274 10.54 -3.75 -14.51
CA PRO A 274 10.00 -2.52 -13.89
C PRO A 274 8.55 -2.18 -14.27
N THR A 275 7.95 -2.89 -15.22
CA THR A 275 6.56 -2.70 -15.61
C THR A 275 5.67 -3.55 -14.72
N ALA A 276 5.20 -2.98 -13.60
CA ALA A 276 4.07 -3.51 -12.87
C ALA A 276 2.97 -3.88 -13.88
N LEU A 277 2.47 -5.13 -13.83
CA LEU A 277 1.45 -5.61 -14.75
C LEU A 277 0.26 -4.65 -14.76
N CYS A 278 -0.16 -4.16 -13.59
CA CYS A 278 -1.15 -3.10 -13.43
C CYS A 278 -0.52 -1.72 -13.22
N PRO A 279 -0.95 -0.67 -13.97
CA PRO A 279 -0.49 0.67 -13.66
C PRO A 279 -0.93 0.99 -12.23
N PRO A 280 -0.01 1.42 -11.37
CA PRO A 280 -0.28 1.45 -9.94
C PRO A 280 -1.42 2.38 -9.50
N GLU A 281 -1.82 3.37 -10.32
CA GLU A 281 -2.94 4.28 -10.05
C GLU A 281 -4.30 3.56 -10.02
N TYR A 282 -4.43 2.47 -10.78
CA TYR A 282 -5.63 1.63 -10.79
C TYR A 282 -5.82 0.92 -9.44
N MET A 283 -4.71 0.54 -8.79
CA MET A 283 -4.70 -0.18 -7.52
C MET A 283 -5.26 0.67 -6.38
N VAL A 284 -4.96 1.97 -6.38
CA VAL A 284 -5.48 2.92 -5.37
C VAL A 284 -7.00 2.98 -5.45
N CYS A 285 -7.53 3.21 -6.65
CA CYS A 285 -8.99 3.30 -6.82
C CYS A 285 -9.66 1.97 -6.48
N PHE A 286 -9.11 0.85 -6.97
CA PHE A 286 -9.63 -0.49 -6.71
C PHE A 286 -9.65 -0.83 -5.21
N LEU A 287 -8.60 -0.47 -4.46
CA LEU A 287 -8.55 -0.64 -3.00
C LEU A 287 -9.75 0.00 -2.32
N HIS A 288 -10.03 1.28 -2.61
CA HIS A 288 -11.13 2.01 -1.99
C HIS A 288 -12.50 1.40 -2.33
N ARG A 289 -12.72 0.99 -3.58
CA ARG A 289 -13.98 0.32 -3.97
C ARG A 289 -14.13 -1.03 -3.29
N LEU A 290 -13.04 -1.79 -3.19
CA LEU A 290 -13.04 -3.11 -2.58
C LEU A 290 -13.28 -3.02 -1.08
N ILE A 291 -12.66 -2.08 -0.36
CA ILE A 291 -12.93 -1.81 1.06
C ILE A 291 -14.42 -1.50 1.25
N THR A 292 -14.97 -0.58 0.46
CA THR A 292 -16.40 -0.20 0.56
C THR A 292 -17.33 -1.39 0.31
N ALA A 293 -17.03 -2.22 -0.69
CA ALA A 293 -17.83 -3.39 -1.04
C ALA A 293 -17.75 -4.49 0.04
N VAL A 294 -16.55 -4.78 0.55
CA VAL A 294 -16.31 -5.77 1.60
C VAL A 294 -16.98 -5.37 2.90
N ARG A 295 -16.83 -4.11 3.33
CA ARG A 295 -17.50 -3.60 4.54
C ARG A 295 -19.02 -3.72 4.45
N SER A 296 -19.59 -3.39 3.29
CA SER A 296 -21.03 -3.58 3.06
C SER A 296 -21.46 -5.05 3.15
N CYS A 297 -20.68 -5.99 2.61
CA CYS A 297 -20.99 -7.42 2.69
C CYS A 297 -20.84 -7.95 4.12
N TRP A 298 -19.82 -7.48 4.84
CA TRP A 298 -19.55 -7.81 6.23
C TRP A 298 -20.71 -7.36 7.13
N ASP A 299 -21.15 -6.11 7.01
CA ASP A 299 -22.23 -5.56 7.84
C ASP A 299 -23.59 -6.21 7.51
N GLU A 300 -23.83 -6.59 6.25
CA GLU A 300 -25.03 -7.38 5.89
C GLU A 300 -25.00 -8.78 6.55
N GLY A 301 -23.83 -9.40 6.65
CA GLY A 301 -23.63 -10.66 7.36
C GLY A 301 -23.83 -10.50 8.87
N SER A 302 -23.20 -9.50 9.48
CA SER A 302 -23.27 -9.20 10.91
C SER A 302 -24.70 -8.92 11.39
N ARG A 303 -25.53 -8.28 10.56
CA ARG A 303 -26.97 -8.10 10.84
C ARG A 303 -27.76 -9.42 10.91
N LYS A 304 -27.29 -10.49 10.25
CA LYS A 304 -27.95 -11.81 10.25
C LYS A 304 -27.48 -12.70 11.40
N SER A 305 -26.26 -12.50 11.90
CA SER A 305 -25.66 -13.27 13.00
C SER A 305 -25.52 -12.41 14.26
N PRO A 306 -26.51 -12.41 15.17
CA PRO A 306 -26.43 -11.65 16.42
C PRO A 306 -25.24 -12.14 17.26
N GLY A 307 -24.26 -11.26 17.47
CA GLY A 307 -22.99 -11.61 18.11
C GLY A 307 -21.77 -11.54 17.20
N SER A 308 -21.93 -11.31 15.89
CA SER A 308 -20.79 -11.04 15.00
C SER A 308 -20.14 -9.69 15.31
N ILE A 309 -18.87 -9.53 14.92
CA ILE A 309 -18.15 -8.25 15.04
C ILE A 309 -18.62 -7.30 13.91
N SER A 310 -18.71 -6.00 14.20
CA SER A 310 -19.00 -4.96 13.20
C SER A 310 -17.82 -4.80 12.24
N SER A 311 -18.03 -4.35 11.00
CA SER A 311 -16.90 -4.07 10.10
C SER A 311 -15.93 -3.04 10.67
N GLU A 312 -16.40 -2.09 11.50
CA GLU A 312 -15.56 -1.08 12.16
C GLU A 312 -14.56 -1.68 13.16
N ASP A 313 -14.91 -2.82 13.76
CA ASP A 313 -14.10 -3.56 14.72
C ASP A 313 -13.43 -4.79 14.09
N GLY A 314 -13.46 -4.90 12.76
CA GLY A 314 -12.89 -6.01 12.02
C GLY A 314 -11.38 -6.16 12.20
N TYR A 315 -10.92 -7.40 12.20
CA TYR A 315 -9.51 -7.79 12.19
C TYR A 315 -9.35 -9.11 11.42
N VAL A 316 -8.12 -9.45 11.03
CA VAL A 316 -7.78 -10.74 10.43
C VAL A 316 -7.29 -11.67 11.54
N PRO A 317 -7.97 -12.81 11.80
CA PRO A 317 -7.57 -13.69 12.89
C PRO A 317 -6.20 -14.36 12.65
N PRO A 318 -5.35 -14.49 13.68
CA PRO A 318 -3.98 -14.99 13.53
C PRO A 318 -3.88 -16.44 13.05
N GLN A 319 -4.96 -17.22 13.15
CA GLN A 319 -5.08 -18.59 12.63
C GLN A 319 -4.69 -18.68 11.16
N LEU A 320 -4.99 -17.65 10.35
CA LEU A 320 -4.65 -17.60 8.92
C LEU A 320 -3.13 -17.64 8.67
N PHE A 321 -2.32 -17.23 9.64
CA PHE A 321 -0.87 -17.04 9.45
C PHE A 321 -0.08 -18.34 9.58
N TYR A 322 -0.59 -19.30 10.37
CA TYR A 322 0.15 -20.53 10.69
C TYR A 322 -0.59 -21.83 10.35
N ASN A 323 -1.90 -21.79 10.05
CA ASN A 323 -2.61 -23.01 9.67
C ASN A 323 -2.29 -23.51 8.25
N GLY A 324 -1.57 -22.73 7.44
CA GLY A 324 -1.10 -23.14 6.12
C GLY A 324 -2.18 -23.19 5.03
N LYS A 325 -3.43 -22.77 5.31
CA LYS A 325 -4.52 -22.73 4.30
C LYS A 325 -4.45 -21.51 3.38
N VAL A 326 -3.67 -20.50 3.75
CA VAL A 326 -3.47 -19.27 2.97
C VAL A 326 -2.02 -19.23 2.51
N ASP A 327 -1.81 -19.16 1.21
CA ASP A 327 -0.49 -18.95 0.60
C ASP A 327 -0.18 -17.45 0.50
N TYR A 328 1.04 -17.10 0.87
CA TYR A 328 1.56 -15.74 0.90
C TYR A 328 2.76 -15.55 -0.03
N PHE A 329 2.98 -16.44 -1.01
CA PHE A 329 3.88 -16.23 -2.14
C PHE A 329 5.33 -15.91 -1.72
N ASP A 330 5.86 -16.66 -0.74
CA ASP A 330 7.19 -16.50 -0.17
C ASP A 330 7.47 -15.14 0.52
N LEU A 331 6.43 -14.34 0.80
CA LEU A 331 6.59 -13.13 1.61
C LEU A 331 7.09 -13.47 3.02
N GLN A 332 8.07 -12.70 3.50
CA GLN A 332 8.72 -12.93 4.78
C GLN A 332 7.73 -12.87 5.95
N ARG A 333 8.01 -13.70 6.97
CA ARG A 333 7.32 -13.65 8.27
C ARG A 333 8.17 -12.89 9.27
N LEU A 334 7.55 -12.46 10.37
CA LEU A 334 8.27 -11.80 11.46
C LEU A 334 9.44 -12.64 11.97
N GLY A 335 9.25 -13.96 12.12
CA GLY A 335 10.31 -14.88 12.56
C GLY A 335 11.21 -15.40 11.43
N GLY A 336 11.13 -14.85 10.23
CA GLY A 336 11.95 -15.24 9.07
C GLY A 336 11.21 -16.15 8.07
N LEU A 337 11.93 -17.14 7.53
CA LEU A 337 11.38 -18.05 6.52
C LEU A 337 10.31 -18.99 7.10
N LEU A 338 9.21 -19.16 6.38
CA LEU A 338 8.09 -20.03 6.80
C LEU A 338 8.53 -21.49 7.03
N SER A 339 9.43 -22.01 6.19
CA SER A 339 10.00 -23.36 6.33
C SER A 339 10.79 -23.52 7.64
N HIS A 340 11.58 -22.52 7.99
CA HIS A 340 12.32 -22.49 9.25
C HIS A 340 11.36 -22.47 10.44
N LEU A 341 10.33 -21.63 10.41
CA LEU A 341 9.33 -21.53 11.47
C LEU A 341 8.54 -22.82 11.67
N LYS A 342 8.11 -23.45 10.58
CA LYS A 342 7.47 -24.77 10.61
C LYS A 342 8.34 -25.82 11.30
N LYS A 343 9.67 -25.75 11.14
CA LYS A 343 10.62 -26.68 11.78
C LYS A 343 10.88 -26.36 13.25
N THR A 344 11.07 -25.09 13.59
CA THR A 344 11.46 -24.66 14.95
C THR A 344 10.28 -24.57 15.92
N LEU A 345 9.10 -24.19 15.46
CA LEU A 345 7.91 -23.97 16.29
C LEU A 345 6.84 -25.07 16.12
N LYS A 346 7.21 -26.26 15.61
CA LYS A 346 6.27 -27.38 15.42
C LYS A 346 5.58 -27.83 16.72
N ASP A 347 6.31 -27.83 17.83
CA ASP A 347 5.79 -28.30 19.12
C ASP A 347 4.84 -27.25 19.73
N ASP A 348 5.12 -25.97 19.49
CA ASP A 348 4.25 -24.86 19.83
C ASP A 348 2.95 -24.88 19.01
N LEU A 349 3.02 -25.18 17.71
CA LEU A 349 1.83 -25.35 16.87
C LEU A 349 0.96 -26.52 17.35
N ALA A 350 1.59 -27.64 17.71
CA ALA A 350 0.88 -28.82 18.19
C ALA A 350 0.25 -28.61 19.57
N SER A 351 0.87 -27.81 20.44
CA SER A 351 0.40 -27.58 21.82
C SER A 351 -0.57 -26.42 21.95
N LYS A 352 -0.33 -25.30 21.24
CA LYS A 352 -1.15 -24.08 21.33
C LYS A 352 -2.28 -24.02 20.33
N ALA A 353 -2.11 -24.59 19.15
CA ALA A 353 -3.08 -24.51 18.05
C ALA A 353 -3.63 -25.89 17.62
N ASN A 354 -3.21 -26.99 18.26
CA ASN A 354 -3.60 -28.36 17.89
C ASN A 354 -3.32 -28.74 16.41
N ILE A 355 -2.32 -28.11 15.79
CA ILE A 355 -1.92 -28.34 14.40
C ILE A 355 -0.68 -29.23 14.35
N ILE A 356 -0.74 -30.32 13.58
CA ILE A 356 0.43 -31.16 13.26
C ILE A 356 0.82 -30.93 11.80
N ILE A 357 2.09 -30.61 11.58
CA ILE A 357 2.69 -30.47 10.25
C ILE A 357 2.97 -31.86 9.66
N ASP A 358 2.62 -32.07 8.39
CA ASP A 358 2.94 -33.31 7.67
C ASP A 358 4.48 -33.48 7.55
N PRO A 359 5.06 -34.61 7.99
CA PRO A 359 6.50 -34.87 7.87
C PRO A 359 7.07 -34.68 6.45
N ALA A 360 6.25 -34.89 5.42
CA ALA A 360 6.65 -34.69 4.03
C ALA A 360 6.98 -33.22 3.68
N GLU A 361 6.29 -32.24 4.27
CA GLU A 361 6.59 -30.81 4.06
C GLU A 361 7.90 -30.37 4.73
N ILE A 362 8.33 -31.10 5.76
CA ILE A 362 9.58 -30.83 6.47
C ILE A 362 10.77 -31.42 5.69
N GLN A 363 10.55 -32.50 4.93
CA GLN A 363 11.58 -33.19 4.13
C GLN A 363 11.80 -32.57 2.75
N SER A 364 10.77 -32.02 2.10
CA SER A 364 10.89 -31.39 0.78
C SER A 364 11.70 -30.08 0.75
N THR A 365 12.33 -29.70 1.87
CA THR A 365 13.10 -28.45 2.04
C THR A 365 14.53 -28.70 2.55
N SER A 366 15.03 -29.94 2.57
CA SER A 366 16.45 -30.19 2.80
C SER A 366 17.26 -29.86 1.56
N MET A 367 18.22 -28.95 1.73
CA MET A 367 19.11 -28.37 0.73
C MET A 367 20.20 -29.35 0.20
N ASP A 368 19.98 -30.67 0.30
CA ASP A 368 20.99 -31.71 0.02
C ASP A 368 20.80 -32.44 -1.33
N ASP A 369 19.73 -32.16 -2.09
CA ASP A 369 19.47 -32.79 -3.41
C ASP A 369 19.54 -31.77 -4.58
N LEU A 370 20.51 -30.86 -4.54
CA LEU A 370 20.84 -29.98 -5.67
C LEU A 370 22.33 -30.12 -6.02
N ASP A 371 22.73 -31.32 -6.42
CA ASP A 371 23.90 -31.54 -7.27
C ASP A 371 23.58 -32.74 -8.17
N GLU A 372 23.85 -32.61 -9.47
CA GLU A 372 23.50 -33.52 -10.58
C GLU A 372 22.10 -33.31 -11.20
N ASP A 373 21.93 -32.21 -11.96
CA ASP A 373 21.53 -32.29 -13.38
C ASP A 373 21.26 -30.88 -13.96
N GLU A 374 22.31 -30.14 -14.30
CA GLU A 374 22.25 -29.13 -15.35
C GLU A 374 23.38 -29.38 -16.36
N GLU A 375 23.13 -30.21 -17.36
CA GLU A 375 23.69 -29.95 -18.69
C GLU A 375 22.84 -30.55 -19.81
N SER A 376 22.65 -29.74 -20.85
CA SER A 376 22.08 -30.05 -22.17
C SER A 376 20.55 -30.00 -22.37
N GLY A 377 20.09 -28.81 -22.78
CA GLY A 377 18.73 -28.60 -23.29
C GLY A 377 18.64 -27.46 -24.32
N ALA A 378 19.52 -27.44 -25.33
CA ALA A 378 19.37 -26.57 -26.49
C ALA A 378 18.25 -27.10 -27.42
N ALA A 379 17.43 -26.18 -27.91
CA ALA A 379 16.24 -26.40 -28.73
C ALA A 379 16.42 -27.29 -29.97
N GLN A 380 15.42 -28.11 -30.31
CA GLN A 380 14.82 -28.14 -31.65
C GLN A 380 13.53 -29.01 -31.76
N ARG A 381 12.66 -28.55 -32.65
CA ARG A 381 11.30 -28.99 -33.01
C ARG A 381 11.24 -30.41 -33.64
N PRO A 382 10.04 -31.01 -33.74
CA PRO A 382 9.87 -32.43 -34.04
C PRO A 382 9.87 -32.71 -35.55
N PHE A 383 10.55 -33.77 -35.96
CA PHE A 383 10.24 -34.49 -37.19
C PHE A 383 10.45 -35.99 -36.95
N GLY A 384 9.39 -36.76 -37.12
CA GLY A 384 9.47 -38.21 -37.17
C GLY A 384 9.90 -38.69 -38.55
N ALA A 385 10.65 -39.80 -38.58
CA ALA A 385 10.42 -40.97 -39.43
C ALA A 385 11.69 -41.83 -39.51
N ALA A 386 11.44 -43.15 -39.51
CA ALA A 386 12.31 -44.22 -40.01
C ALA A 386 13.59 -44.50 -39.21
N ALA A 387 14.11 -45.71 -39.11
CA ALA A 387 13.66 -47.09 -39.32
C ALA A 387 14.87 -47.95 -38.91
N MET A 388 14.62 -49.25 -38.68
CA MET A 388 15.58 -50.36 -38.80
C MET A 388 16.64 -50.57 -37.71
N GLY A 389 16.47 -51.71 -37.03
CA GLY A 389 17.45 -52.82 -36.97
C GLY A 389 18.73 -52.52 -36.21
N GLY A 390 19.00 -53.15 -35.07
CA GLY A 390 19.05 -54.59 -34.84
C GLY A 390 20.31 -54.76 -33.98
N ALA A 391 20.31 -55.46 -32.85
CA ALA A 391 20.12 -56.90 -32.70
C ALA A 391 21.36 -57.42 -31.96
N LEU A 392 21.11 -58.05 -30.80
CA LEU A 392 21.85 -59.21 -30.27
C LEU A 392 23.27 -58.92 -29.70
N ALA A 393 23.74 -59.50 -28.60
CA ALA A 393 23.38 -60.75 -27.93
C ALA A 393 23.95 -60.75 -26.48
N ARG A 394 23.22 -61.28 -25.47
CA ARG A 394 23.47 -62.59 -24.77
C ARG A 394 24.25 -62.47 -23.43
N PRO A 395 24.23 -63.47 -22.51
CA PRO A 395 23.06 -63.96 -21.74
C PRO A 395 23.38 -64.40 -20.27
N SER A 396 22.36 -64.94 -19.58
CA SER A 396 22.41 -66.12 -18.67
C SER A 396 22.53 -65.93 -17.14
N TRP A 397 21.45 -66.22 -16.38
CA TRP A 397 21.19 -67.39 -15.48
C TRP A 397 22.26 -67.57 -14.37
N LEU A 398 22.00 -67.71 -13.05
CA LEU A 398 20.99 -68.36 -12.18
C LEU A 398 20.98 -67.54 -10.85
N SER A 399 19.95 -67.48 -10.00
CA SER A 399 19.27 -68.56 -9.30
C SER A 399 17.99 -68.03 -8.62
N SER A 400 16.93 -68.83 -8.65
CA SER A 400 15.80 -68.81 -7.69
C SER A 400 16.12 -69.88 -6.58
N PRO A 401 15.27 -70.26 -5.58
CA PRO A 401 13.85 -69.94 -5.41
C PRO A 401 13.25 -69.85 -3.96
N THR A 402 12.10 -69.18 -3.84
CA THR A 402 10.84 -69.61 -3.15
C THR A 402 10.75 -69.72 -1.61
N LEU A 403 9.59 -69.74 -0.92
CA LEU A 403 8.15 -69.89 -1.27
C LEU A 403 7.29 -69.41 -0.07
N GLY A 404 6.04 -68.99 -0.28
CA GLY A 404 5.06 -68.80 0.80
C GLY A 404 3.79 -68.06 0.39
N ARG A 405 3.00 -68.65 -0.51
CA ARG A 405 1.84 -68.05 -1.20
C ARG A 405 0.50 -68.33 -0.49
N ALA A 406 -0.47 -67.47 -0.83
CA ALA A 406 -1.93 -67.69 -0.89
C ALA A 406 -2.70 -67.31 0.39
N ASN A 407 -3.81 -66.56 0.35
CA ASN A 407 -4.98 -66.78 -0.49
C ASN A 407 -5.90 -65.55 -0.61
N ARG A 408 -6.77 -65.62 -1.61
CA ARG A 408 -7.75 -64.65 -2.10
C ARG A 408 -9.13 -64.82 -1.42
N PHE A 409 -9.89 -63.70 -1.37
CA PHE A 409 -11.37 -63.53 -1.38
C PHE A 409 -12.26 -64.42 -0.48
N LEU A 410 -13.04 -63.79 0.43
CA LEU A 410 -14.52 -63.80 0.49
C LEU A 410 -15.09 -63.23 1.81
N SER A 411 -16.32 -62.67 1.71
CA SER A 411 -17.34 -62.39 2.76
C SER A 411 -17.21 -61.06 3.52
N THR A 412 -18.05 -60.03 3.30
CA THR A 412 -19.53 -59.91 3.45
C THR A 412 -20.02 -60.09 4.90
N ALA A 413 -20.44 -58.96 5.49
CA ALA A 413 -21.46 -58.73 6.53
C ALA A 413 -21.70 -59.77 7.65
N ALA A 414 -21.42 -59.34 8.89
CA ALA A 414 -22.09 -59.62 10.19
C ALA A 414 -21.02 -59.38 11.29
N VAL A 415 -21.18 -58.53 12.31
CA VAL A 415 -22.18 -58.52 13.38
C VAL A 415 -22.11 -57.15 14.08
N SER A 416 -23.28 -56.55 14.32
CA SER A 416 -23.46 -55.41 15.24
C SER A 416 -23.42 -55.84 16.71
N LEU A 417 -23.13 -54.87 17.58
CA LEU A 417 -23.33 -54.82 19.04
C LEU A 417 -22.19 -55.34 19.93
N MET A 418 -21.47 -54.40 20.54
CA MET A 418 -21.31 -54.24 22.01
C MET A 418 -20.44 -52.99 22.27
N THR A 419 -21.05 -51.96 22.86
CA THR A 419 -20.36 -50.78 23.38
C THR A 419 -19.66 -51.12 24.70
N PRO A 420 -18.46 -50.58 24.92
CA PRO A 420 -18.13 -50.01 26.22
C PRO A 420 -17.82 -48.52 26.04
N ARG A 421 -18.49 -47.68 26.84
CA ARG A 421 -18.27 -46.24 26.95
C ARG A 421 -16.77 -45.96 27.15
N ARG A 422 -16.14 -45.24 26.20
CA ARG A 422 -14.80 -44.67 26.36
C ARG A 422 -14.87 -43.22 26.88
N PRO A 423 -13.87 -42.77 27.65
CA PRO A 423 -13.86 -41.47 28.33
C PRO A 423 -13.76 -40.31 27.34
N LEU A 424 -14.16 -39.11 27.77
CA LEU A 424 -14.05 -37.83 27.05
C LEU A 424 -12.74 -37.73 26.25
N THR A 425 -12.89 -37.65 24.92
CA THR A 425 -11.79 -37.55 23.95
C THR A 425 -11.00 -36.27 24.15
N GLN A 426 -9.67 -36.38 24.20
CA GLN A 426 -8.77 -35.26 23.92
C GLN A 426 -9.10 -34.69 22.52
N PRO A 427 -8.99 -33.36 22.30
CA PRO A 427 -9.22 -32.80 20.96
C PRO A 427 -8.29 -33.48 19.96
N GLU A 428 -8.87 -33.99 18.88
CA GLU A 428 -8.17 -34.74 17.84
C GLU A 428 -7.17 -33.79 17.14
N LYS A 429 -5.87 -34.12 17.18
CA LYS A 429 -4.85 -33.27 16.57
C LYS A 429 -5.01 -33.28 15.04
N VAL A 430 -5.13 -32.11 14.42
CA VAL A 430 -5.46 -32.00 12.99
C VAL A 430 -4.18 -31.88 12.16
N LYS A 431 -4.02 -32.77 11.18
CA LYS A 431 -2.95 -32.66 10.17
C LYS A 431 -3.35 -31.62 9.13
N VAL A 432 -2.48 -30.66 8.87
CA VAL A 432 -2.74 -29.61 7.86
C VAL A 432 -1.64 -29.59 6.81
N ARG A 433 -2.05 -29.41 5.55
CA ARG A 433 -1.17 -29.26 4.38
C ARG A 433 -1.35 -27.88 3.77
N THR A 434 -0.28 -27.32 3.22
CA THR A 434 -0.36 -26.11 2.42
C THR A 434 -0.95 -26.42 1.04
N LEU A 435 -2.10 -25.82 0.73
CA LEU A 435 -2.78 -25.97 -0.54
C LEU A 435 -2.51 -24.77 -1.44
N ALA A 436 -2.17 -25.04 -2.71
CA ALA A 436 -2.09 -23.99 -3.72
C ALA A 436 -3.48 -23.36 -3.96
N VAL A 437 -3.53 -22.08 -4.33
CA VAL A 437 -4.79 -21.34 -4.57
C VAL A 437 -5.73 -22.10 -5.52
N GLU A 438 -5.20 -22.77 -6.54
CA GLU A 438 -5.96 -23.50 -7.55
C GLU A 438 -6.56 -24.83 -7.06
N GLN A 439 -6.16 -25.30 -5.88
CA GLN A 439 -6.59 -26.58 -5.28
C GLN A 439 -7.58 -26.40 -4.12
N ARG A 440 -7.87 -25.17 -3.70
CA ARG A 440 -8.73 -24.89 -2.53
C ARG A 440 -10.20 -24.87 -2.89
N THR A 441 -10.99 -25.60 -2.12
CA THR A 441 -12.45 -25.69 -2.25
C THR A 441 -13.16 -24.74 -1.28
N GLU A 442 -14.47 -24.52 -1.48
CA GLU A 442 -15.32 -23.77 -0.53
C GLU A 442 -15.25 -24.39 0.88
N ASP A 443 -15.21 -25.71 1.00
CA ASP A 443 -15.11 -26.42 2.29
C ASP A 443 -13.77 -26.18 2.98
N ASP A 444 -12.68 -25.96 2.23
CA ASP A 444 -11.39 -25.61 2.83
C ASP A 444 -11.41 -24.23 3.49
N ILE A 445 -12.21 -23.32 2.90
CA ILE A 445 -12.34 -21.92 3.32
C ILE A 445 -13.35 -21.77 4.45
N GLU A 446 -14.61 -22.14 4.23
CA GLU A 446 -15.67 -21.96 5.22
C GLU A 446 -15.71 -23.08 6.27
N GLY A 447 -15.19 -24.27 5.94
CA GLY A 447 -15.21 -25.43 6.83
C GLY A 447 -16.45 -26.30 6.68
N SER A 448 -16.35 -27.58 7.05
CA SER A 448 -17.46 -28.54 7.06
C SER A 448 -17.36 -29.50 8.26
N HIS A 449 -18.50 -29.94 8.80
CA HIS A 449 -18.66 -30.91 9.90
C HIS A 449 -17.44 -31.14 10.82
N GLY A 450 -17.17 -30.18 11.73
CA GLY A 450 -16.08 -30.28 12.72
C GLY A 450 -14.72 -29.70 12.30
N ASN A 451 -14.57 -29.26 11.04
CA ASN A 451 -13.41 -28.52 10.53
C ASN A 451 -13.75 -27.03 10.41
N ASP A 452 -12.96 -26.17 11.04
CA ASP A 452 -13.23 -24.74 11.12
C ASP A 452 -12.67 -23.93 9.94
N GLY A 453 -12.47 -24.56 8.78
CA GLY A 453 -12.08 -23.85 7.55
C GLY A 453 -10.78 -23.04 7.75
N LEU A 454 -10.74 -21.79 7.28
CA LEU A 454 -9.60 -20.88 7.49
C LEU A 454 -9.29 -20.53 8.95
N LEU A 455 -10.21 -20.80 9.89
CA LEU A 455 -10.02 -20.47 11.30
C LEU A 455 -9.64 -21.70 12.15
N LEU A 456 -9.21 -22.77 11.49
CA LEU A 456 -8.68 -23.95 12.16
C LEU A 456 -7.46 -23.59 13.03
N GLY A 457 -7.42 -24.16 14.23
CA GLY A 457 -6.29 -24.05 15.15
C GLY A 457 -6.35 -22.82 16.07
N ARG A 458 -7.54 -22.48 16.56
CA ARG A 458 -7.74 -21.37 17.49
C ARG A 458 -6.90 -21.55 18.78
N PRO A 459 -6.06 -20.57 19.15
CA PRO A 459 -5.31 -20.58 20.40
C PRO A 459 -6.22 -20.20 21.58
N LEU A 460 -5.80 -20.50 22.82
CA LEU A 460 -6.61 -20.25 24.02
C LEU A 460 -6.89 -18.77 24.24
N GLU A 461 -5.97 -17.91 23.81
CA GLU A 461 -6.02 -16.46 23.96
C GLU A 461 -6.99 -15.79 22.96
N GLU A 462 -7.34 -16.46 21.86
CA GLU A 462 -8.25 -15.91 20.85
C GLU A 462 -9.73 -16.13 21.24
N PRO A 463 -10.57 -15.09 21.16
CA PRO A 463 -11.98 -15.19 21.52
C PRO A 463 -12.75 -16.15 20.61
N ASP A 464 -13.66 -16.90 21.21
CA ASP A 464 -14.63 -17.76 20.50
C ASP A 464 -15.84 -16.96 20.00
N ARG A 465 -15.58 -15.95 19.16
CA ARG A 465 -16.62 -15.06 18.63
C ARG A 465 -16.58 -15.08 17.10
N PRO A 466 -17.72 -15.22 16.41
CA PRO A 466 -17.75 -15.12 14.96
C PRO A 466 -17.36 -13.70 14.54
N VAL A 467 -16.35 -13.60 13.66
CA VAL A 467 -15.84 -12.32 13.16
C VAL A 467 -16.61 -11.90 11.90
N ALA A 468 -16.48 -12.70 10.83
CA ALA A 468 -17.20 -12.60 9.57
C ALA A 468 -17.15 -13.96 8.83
N ASP A 469 -17.81 -14.04 7.66
CA ASP A 469 -17.61 -15.13 6.71
C ASP A 469 -16.11 -15.29 6.41
N LYS A 470 -15.59 -16.52 6.40
CA LYS A 470 -14.14 -16.78 6.33
C LYS A 470 -13.57 -16.31 4.99
N SER A 471 -14.35 -16.43 3.92
CA SER A 471 -14.05 -15.83 2.62
C SER A 471 -13.84 -14.31 2.66
N LEU A 472 -14.58 -13.55 3.47
CA LEU A 472 -14.38 -12.10 3.61
C LEU A 472 -13.08 -11.78 4.36
N LEU A 473 -12.72 -12.57 5.37
CA LEU A 473 -11.46 -12.41 6.11
C LEU A 473 -10.24 -12.55 5.20
N GLU A 474 -10.26 -13.54 4.30
CA GLU A 474 -9.18 -13.72 3.32
C GLU A 474 -9.11 -12.59 2.28
N ILE A 475 -10.26 -12.01 1.91
CA ILE A 475 -10.28 -10.81 1.06
C ILE A 475 -9.67 -9.61 1.80
N VAL A 476 -9.98 -9.42 3.09
CA VAL A 476 -9.37 -8.37 3.92
C VAL A 476 -7.86 -8.56 4.04
N ASP A 477 -7.38 -9.78 4.26
CA ASP A 477 -5.93 -10.10 4.21
C ASP A 477 -5.31 -9.70 2.85
N GLY A 478 -6.01 -10.00 1.75
CA GLY A 478 -5.60 -9.59 0.41
C GLY A 478 -5.61 -8.06 0.19
N ILE A 479 -6.54 -7.32 0.80
CA ILE A 479 -6.57 -5.84 0.79
C ILE A 479 -5.32 -5.27 1.49
N VAL A 480 -4.96 -5.81 2.66
CA VAL A 480 -3.76 -5.39 3.39
C VAL A 480 -2.51 -5.66 2.56
N MET A 481 -2.42 -6.85 1.95
CA MET A 481 -1.31 -7.21 1.07
C MET A 481 -1.26 -6.30 -0.17
N MET A 482 -2.39 -6.00 -0.78
CA MET A 482 -2.48 -5.07 -1.92
C MET A 482 -1.97 -3.66 -1.56
N TYR A 483 -2.27 -3.18 -0.35
CA TYR A 483 -1.78 -1.89 0.12
C TYR A 483 -0.24 -1.87 0.23
N ASN A 484 0.33 -2.94 0.79
CA ASN A 484 1.77 -3.12 0.92
C ASN A 484 2.50 -3.24 -0.43
N LEU A 485 1.86 -3.89 -1.41
CA LEU A 485 2.49 -4.17 -2.71
C LEU A 485 2.66 -2.92 -3.57
N SER A 486 1.66 -2.02 -3.63
CA SER A 486 1.72 -0.88 -4.55
C SER A 486 1.01 0.40 -4.11
N VAL A 487 -0.08 0.32 -3.32
CA VAL A 487 -0.95 1.50 -3.08
C VAL A 487 -0.24 2.60 -2.32
N HIS A 488 0.51 2.27 -1.25
CA HIS A 488 1.18 3.29 -0.44
C HIS A 488 2.14 4.17 -1.26
N GLN A 489 2.97 3.55 -2.11
CA GLN A 489 3.93 4.26 -2.95
C GLN A 489 3.25 5.23 -3.92
N GLN A 490 2.02 4.92 -4.36
CA GLN A 490 1.28 5.76 -5.29
C GLN A 490 0.61 6.95 -4.62
N LEU A 491 0.12 6.76 -3.40
CA LEU A 491 -0.30 7.89 -2.58
C LEU A 491 0.85 8.89 -2.46
N GLY A 492 2.07 8.43 -2.09
CA GLY A 492 3.23 9.32 -2.03
C GLY A 492 3.52 10.09 -3.35
N LYS A 493 3.43 9.44 -4.51
CA LYS A 493 3.64 10.08 -5.82
C LYS A 493 2.59 11.15 -6.16
N MET A 494 1.36 10.99 -5.69
CA MET A 494 0.27 11.93 -5.98
C MET A 494 0.36 13.21 -5.14
N VAL A 495 1.04 13.17 -3.99
CA VAL A 495 1.35 14.37 -3.18
C VAL A 495 2.25 15.35 -3.91
N VAL A 496 3.14 14.86 -4.79
CA VAL A 496 4.07 15.69 -5.57
C VAL A 496 3.34 16.78 -6.36
N VAL A 497 2.11 16.54 -6.79
CA VAL A 497 1.31 17.58 -7.48
C VAL A 497 0.96 18.74 -6.54
N SER A 498 0.71 18.47 -5.26
CA SER A 498 0.51 19.50 -4.23
C SER A 498 1.80 20.28 -3.97
N ASP A 499 2.94 19.59 -3.93
CA ASP A 499 4.27 20.23 -3.78
C ASP A 499 4.57 21.14 -4.99
N ASP A 500 4.28 20.68 -6.21
CA ASP A 500 4.41 21.47 -7.44
C ASP A 500 3.51 22.73 -7.36
N VAL A 501 2.25 22.59 -6.93
CA VAL A 501 1.35 23.75 -6.74
C VAL A 501 1.98 24.76 -5.78
N HIS A 502 2.56 24.28 -4.68
CA HIS A 502 3.20 25.13 -3.69
C HIS A 502 4.44 25.84 -4.28
N GLU A 503 5.34 25.11 -4.95
CA GLU A 503 6.55 25.68 -5.55
C GLU A 503 6.21 26.76 -6.59
N TYR A 504 5.24 26.49 -7.48
CA TYR A 504 4.80 27.47 -8.47
C TYR A 504 4.07 28.67 -7.85
N ALA A 505 3.32 28.48 -6.76
CA ALA A 505 2.68 29.59 -6.04
C ALA A 505 3.73 30.52 -5.40
N VAL A 506 4.78 29.96 -4.81
CA VAL A 506 5.90 30.72 -4.25
C VAL A 506 6.66 31.46 -5.37
N ALA A 507 6.97 30.78 -6.47
CA ALA A 507 7.65 31.38 -7.62
C ALA A 507 6.84 32.53 -8.25
N LEU A 508 5.52 32.39 -8.34
CA LEU A 508 4.62 33.44 -8.82
C LEU A 508 4.67 34.67 -7.90
N LYS A 509 4.59 34.46 -6.58
CA LYS A 509 4.66 35.53 -5.58
C LYS A 509 5.99 36.28 -5.62
N ASP A 510 7.11 35.57 -5.71
CA ASP A 510 8.45 36.17 -5.85
C ASP A 510 8.57 36.95 -7.17
N THR A 511 7.96 36.45 -8.25
CA THR A 511 7.91 37.17 -9.54
C THR A 511 7.08 38.45 -9.43
N GLU A 512 5.93 38.43 -8.75
CA GLU A 512 5.11 39.62 -8.49
C GLU A 512 5.85 40.65 -7.62
N GLU A 513 6.59 40.19 -6.62
CA GLU A 513 7.45 41.05 -5.80
C GLU A 513 8.59 41.68 -6.62
N LYS A 514 9.23 40.92 -7.52
CA LYS A 514 10.24 41.43 -8.47
C LYS A 514 9.65 42.46 -9.43
N ILE A 515 8.43 42.24 -9.93
CA ILE A 515 7.71 43.21 -10.77
C ILE A 515 7.48 44.51 -9.99
N SER A 516 7.01 44.42 -8.74
CA SER A 516 6.76 45.59 -7.89
C SER A 516 8.03 46.41 -7.59
N ARG A 517 9.20 45.75 -7.58
CA ARG A 517 10.53 46.35 -7.34
C ARG A 517 11.23 46.79 -8.63
N CYS A 518 10.69 46.46 -9.80
CA CYS A 518 11.37 46.71 -11.07
C CYS A 518 11.41 48.23 -11.37
N PRO A 519 12.60 48.83 -11.59
CA PRO A 519 12.69 50.24 -11.92
C PRO A 519 12.16 50.50 -13.33
N SER A 520 11.40 51.59 -13.49
CA SER A 520 10.75 52.01 -14.75
C SER A 520 11.70 52.27 -15.94
N ARG A 521 13.02 52.25 -15.72
CA ARG A 521 14.05 52.39 -16.76
C ARG A 521 14.40 51.08 -17.48
N ARG A 522 13.97 49.92 -16.96
CA ARG A 522 14.30 48.57 -17.49
C ARG A 522 13.05 47.85 -17.97
N ALA A 523 12.46 48.39 -19.04
CA ALA A 523 11.25 47.82 -19.67
C ALA A 523 11.48 46.40 -20.23
N ASP A 524 12.70 46.11 -20.67
CA ASP A 524 13.16 44.78 -21.10
C ASP A 524 12.98 43.71 -20.02
N ILE A 525 13.32 44.04 -18.76
CA ILE A 525 13.15 43.12 -17.62
C ILE A 525 11.70 43.03 -17.20
N LEU A 526 10.97 44.15 -17.21
CA LEU A 526 9.56 44.16 -16.87
C LEU A 526 8.75 43.25 -17.80
N ASP A 527 9.00 43.31 -19.11
CA ASP A 527 8.36 42.47 -20.11
C ASP A 527 8.64 40.98 -19.86
N GLU A 528 9.87 40.63 -19.53
CA GLU A 528 10.25 39.23 -19.27
C GLU A 528 9.67 38.69 -17.94
N LEU A 529 9.59 39.54 -16.92
CA LEU A 529 8.92 39.21 -15.66
C LEU A 529 7.41 39.06 -15.85
N GLN A 530 6.77 39.88 -16.68
CA GLN A 530 5.35 39.74 -17.02
C GLN A 530 5.07 38.46 -17.82
N LYS A 531 5.94 38.08 -18.76
CA LYS A 531 5.85 36.78 -19.43
C LYS A 531 5.99 35.63 -18.43
N SER A 532 6.97 35.71 -17.53
CA SER A 532 7.19 34.70 -16.49
C SER A 532 5.99 34.57 -15.56
N GLN A 533 5.41 35.70 -15.12
CA GLN A 533 4.19 35.74 -14.32
C GLN A 533 3.04 35.03 -15.03
N LYS A 534 2.83 35.30 -16.33
CA LYS A 534 1.78 34.64 -17.12
C LYS A 534 2.00 33.13 -17.22
N VAL A 535 3.23 32.69 -17.48
CA VAL A 535 3.57 31.25 -17.57
C VAL A 535 3.33 30.55 -16.22
N PHE A 536 3.80 31.15 -15.12
CA PHE A 536 3.58 30.59 -13.78
C PHE A 536 2.09 30.56 -13.41
N ALA A 537 1.33 31.61 -13.70
CA ALA A 537 -0.11 31.65 -13.45
C ALA A 537 -0.87 30.60 -14.27
N GLU A 538 -0.57 30.44 -15.56
CA GLU A 538 -1.20 29.41 -16.41
C GLU A 538 -0.87 27.99 -15.92
N LYS A 539 0.39 27.74 -15.55
CA LYS A 539 0.82 26.45 -15.01
C LYS A 539 0.16 26.15 -13.67
N LEU A 540 0.08 27.14 -12.79
CA LEU A 540 -0.55 27.01 -11.47
C LEU A 540 -2.04 26.77 -11.57
N ASN A 541 -2.74 27.42 -12.52
CA ASN A 541 -4.14 27.15 -12.83
C ASN A 541 -4.36 25.70 -13.29
N HIS A 542 -3.48 25.19 -14.16
CA HIS A 542 -3.52 23.79 -14.58
C HIS A 542 -3.30 22.82 -13.40
N LEU A 543 -2.29 23.08 -12.58
CA LEU A 543 -1.97 22.23 -11.43
C LEU A 543 -3.07 22.28 -10.35
N SER A 544 -3.66 23.44 -10.08
CA SER A 544 -4.77 23.62 -9.13
C SER A 544 -6.02 22.81 -9.54
N ARG A 545 -6.35 22.77 -10.84
CA ARG A 545 -7.46 21.94 -11.36
C ARG A 545 -7.13 20.45 -11.33
N ARG A 546 -5.88 20.06 -11.60
CA ARG A 546 -5.41 18.68 -11.45
C ARG A 546 -5.45 18.23 -9.99
N LEU A 547 -5.05 19.10 -9.05
CA LEU A 547 -5.12 18.84 -7.62
C LEU A 547 -6.57 18.68 -7.15
N ALA A 548 -7.51 19.49 -7.67
CA ALA A 548 -8.94 19.30 -7.40
C ALA A 548 -9.44 17.91 -7.79
N TRP A 549 -8.98 17.39 -8.94
CA TRP A 549 -9.29 16.02 -9.37
C TRP A 549 -8.74 14.97 -8.41
N ILE A 550 -7.45 15.07 -8.06
CA ILE A 550 -6.78 14.14 -7.15
C ILE A 550 -7.45 14.18 -5.76
N ASN A 551 -7.82 15.36 -5.26
CA ASN A 551 -8.52 15.50 -3.99
C ASN A 551 -9.93 14.88 -4.03
N ALA A 552 -10.59 14.89 -5.18
CA ALA A 552 -11.90 14.26 -5.34
C ALA A 552 -11.81 12.73 -5.44
N THR A 553 -10.79 12.18 -6.11
CA THR A 553 -10.66 10.72 -6.35
C THR A 553 -9.85 9.97 -5.28
N ILE A 554 -8.85 10.61 -4.68
CA ILE A 554 -7.81 9.95 -3.86
C ILE A 554 -7.70 10.56 -2.45
N TYR A 555 -7.65 11.89 -2.31
CA TYR A 555 -7.49 12.56 -1.00
C TYR A 555 -8.79 13.09 -0.40
N SER A 556 -9.92 12.46 -0.73
CA SER A 556 -11.21 12.81 -0.15
C SER A 556 -11.31 12.35 1.31
N LYS A 557 -12.24 12.94 2.07
CA LYS A 557 -12.49 12.55 3.48
C LYS A 557 -12.93 11.10 3.59
N GLU A 558 -13.69 10.60 2.62
CA GLU A 558 -14.11 9.19 2.56
C GLU A 558 -12.89 8.27 2.34
N LYS A 559 -11.95 8.65 1.47
CA LYS A 559 -10.74 7.85 1.21
C LYS A 559 -9.78 7.85 2.39
N MET A 560 -9.74 8.95 3.14
CA MET A 560 -9.04 9.00 4.43
C MET A 560 -9.62 8.00 5.42
N LEU A 561 -10.95 7.89 5.52
CA LEU A 561 -11.61 6.91 6.38
C LEU A 561 -11.33 5.46 5.95
N ASP A 562 -11.21 5.17 4.66
CA ASP A 562 -10.81 3.84 4.18
C ASP A 562 -9.39 3.45 4.63
N VAL A 563 -8.43 4.38 4.51
CA VAL A 563 -7.04 4.14 4.96
C VAL A 563 -6.97 4.05 6.48
N TYR A 564 -7.75 4.85 7.20
CA TYR A 564 -7.87 4.79 8.65
C TYR A 564 -8.49 3.47 9.13
N TRP A 565 -9.53 2.99 8.45
CA TRP A 565 -10.11 1.68 8.70
C TRP A 565 -9.07 0.56 8.50
N LEU A 566 -8.29 0.63 7.41
CA LEU A 566 -7.22 -0.33 7.14
C LEU A 566 -6.13 -0.31 8.24
N LEU A 567 -5.77 0.88 8.73
CA LEU A 567 -4.85 1.04 9.86
C LEU A 567 -5.40 0.34 11.12
N CYS A 568 -6.67 0.57 11.45
CA CYS A 568 -7.32 -0.05 12.62
C CYS A 568 -7.38 -1.57 12.50
N VAL A 569 -7.72 -2.10 11.32
CA VAL A 569 -7.68 -3.55 11.02
C VAL A 569 -6.28 -4.11 11.26
N CYS A 570 -5.22 -3.42 10.79
CA CYS A 570 -3.85 -3.87 10.99
C CYS A 570 -3.45 -3.85 12.47
N ILE A 571 -3.75 -2.77 13.20
CA ILE A 571 -3.46 -2.65 14.63
C ILE A 571 -4.09 -3.79 15.42
N ARG A 572 -5.41 -4.02 15.25
CA ARG A 572 -6.11 -5.12 15.94
C ARG A 572 -5.56 -6.48 15.54
N THR A 573 -5.28 -6.68 14.25
CA THR A 573 -4.66 -7.93 13.76
C THR A 573 -3.31 -8.19 14.42
N ILE A 574 -2.47 -7.17 14.58
CA ILE A 574 -1.17 -7.26 15.25
C ILE A 574 -1.36 -7.56 16.75
N GLU A 575 -2.27 -6.88 17.43
CA GLU A 575 -2.56 -7.11 18.86
C GLU A 575 -3.03 -8.54 19.12
N HIS A 576 -3.98 -9.03 18.31
CA HIS A 576 -4.47 -10.41 18.35
C HIS A 576 -3.35 -11.42 18.07
N ALA A 577 -2.55 -11.20 17.02
CA ALA A 577 -1.42 -12.07 16.71
C ALA A 577 -0.35 -12.07 17.81
N ASP A 578 -0.06 -10.92 18.41
CA ASP A 578 0.92 -10.76 19.50
C ASP A 578 0.51 -11.56 20.74
N ASN A 579 -0.79 -11.62 21.05
CA ASN A 579 -1.35 -12.40 22.15
C ASN A 579 -1.16 -13.91 21.99
N THR A 580 -0.92 -14.42 20.78
CA THR A 580 -0.64 -15.86 20.53
C THR A 580 0.77 -16.30 20.95
N GLY A 581 1.59 -15.38 21.50
CA GLY A 581 2.91 -15.67 22.03
C GLY A 581 3.93 -16.00 20.94
N SER A 582 4.51 -17.20 20.98
CA SER A 582 5.51 -17.64 19.98
C SER A 582 4.95 -17.76 18.56
N LEU A 583 3.64 -17.99 18.42
CA LEU A 583 2.99 -18.08 17.10
C LEU A 583 2.93 -16.73 16.36
N PHE A 584 3.16 -15.61 17.07
CA PHE A 584 3.32 -14.29 16.45
C PHE A 584 4.43 -14.27 15.38
N ALA A 585 5.45 -15.12 15.53
CA ALA A 585 6.54 -15.26 14.57
C ALA A 585 6.05 -15.65 13.15
N PHE A 586 4.88 -16.29 13.02
CA PHE A 586 4.26 -16.66 11.74
C PHE A 586 3.52 -15.51 11.05
N ALA A 587 3.26 -14.39 11.74
CA ALA A 587 2.57 -13.27 11.14
C ALA A 587 3.37 -12.71 9.94
N PRO A 588 2.70 -12.39 8.81
CA PRO A 588 3.37 -11.74 7.69
C PRO A 588 3.90 -10.36 8.08
N GLU A 589 5.14 -10.04 7.71
CA GLU A 589 5.78 -8.76 8.09
C GLU A 589 5.04 -7.53 7.57
N PHE A 590 4.29 -7.70 6.47
CA PHE A 590 3.62 -6.60 5.79
C PHE A 590 2.53 -5.95 6.64
N TYR A 591 1.97 -6.63 7.65
CA TYR A 591 0.98 -6.02 8.56
C TYR A 591 1.59 -4.86 9.35
N LEU A 592 2.82 -5.02 9.87
CA LEU A 592 3.54 -3.94 10.53
C LEU A 592 3.87 -2.81 9.56
N ASN A 593 4.33 -3.16 8.35
CA ASN A 593 4.63 -2.18 7.30
C ASN A 593 3.39 -1.37 6.92
N VAL A 594 2.24 -2.02 6.71
CA VAL A 594 0.98 -1.33 6.36
C VAL A 594 0.51 -0.44 7.51
N ALA A 595 0.60 -0.87 8.77
CA ALA A 595 0.24 -0.02 9.90
C ALA A 595 1.08 1.27 9.94
N MET A 596 2.41 1.17 9.79
CA MET A 596 3.31 2.33 9.76
C MET A 596 3.05 3.23 8.55
N ASN A 597 2.90 2.62 7.36
CA ASN A 597 2.71 3.32 6.10
C ASN A 597 1.34 3.99 6.01
N ALA A 598 0.27 3.37 6.52
CA ALA A 598 -1.05 3.95 6.59
C ALA A 598 -1.08 5.16 7.54
N TYR A 599 -0.45 5.07 8.72
CA TYR A 599 -0.28 6.24 9.60
C TYR A 599 0.49 7.37 8.91
N SER A 600 1.62 7.04 8.27
CA SER A 600 2.40 8.02 7.52
C SER A 600 1.58 8.70 6.41
N ALA A 601 0.76 7.93 5.68
CA ALA A 601 -0.11 8.45 4.64
C ALA A 601 -1.18 9.38 5.21
N LEU A 602 -1.89 8.97 6.27
CA LEU A 602 -2.94 9.78 6.94
C LEU A 602 -2.40 11.12 7.42
N LYS A 603 -1.16 11.13 7.92
CA LYS A 603 -0.51 12.32 8.46
C LYS A 603 0.06 13.25 7.39
N ASN A 604 0.69 12.69 6.36
CA ASN A 604 1.54 13.46 5.44
C ASN A 604 0.90 13.70 4.07
N TYR A 605 -0.05 12.87 3.64
CA TYR A 605 -0.55 12.91 2.25
C TYR A 605 -1.92 13.58 2.12
N PHE A 606 -2.78 13.47 3.13
CA PHE A 606 -4.09 14.11 3.10
C PHE A 606 -3.99 15.60 3.42
N SER A 607 -4.86 16.40 2.79
CA SER A 607 -4.89 17.86 2.96
C SER A 607 -5.15 18.26 4.42
N PRO A 608 -4.59 19.38 4.91
CA PRO A 608 -4.92 19.92 6.24
C PRO A 608 -6.41 20.13 6.49
N ALA A 609 -7.23 20.33 5.45
CA ALA A 609 -8.68 20.44 5.55
C ALA A 609 -9.35 19.13 6.00
N ASN A 610 -8.68 17.99 5.77
CA ASN A 610 -9.07 16.67 6.26
C ASN A 610 -8.03 16.26 7.32
N SER A 611 -8.07 16.90 8.49
CA SER A 611 -7.11 16.61 9.56
C SER A 611 -7.35 15.22 10.15
N MET A 612 -6.25 14.49 10.39
CA MET A 612 -6.27 13.21 11.10
C MET A 612 -6.88 13.33 12.51
N GLU A 613 -6.85 14.52 13.12
CA GLU A 613 -7.43 14.81 14.43
C GLU A 613 -8.96 14.71 14.46
N GLU A 614 -9.63 14.80 13.30
CA GLU A 614 -11.08 14.67 13.19
C GLU A 614 -11.55 13.20 13.13
N LEU A 615 -10.62 12.24 13.09
CA LEU A 615 -10.95 10.82 12.97
C LEU A 615 -11.55 10.27 14.28
N PRO A 616 -12.53 9.35 14.17
CA PRO A 616 -13.20 8.79 15.34
C PRO A 616 -12.23 7.89 16.13
N GLY A 617 -12.01 8.17 17.41
CA GLY A 617 -11.08 7.36 18.23
C GLY A 617 -9.59 7.60 17.93
N TYR A 618 -9.25 8.69 17.23
CA TYR A 618 -7.88 9.03 16.83
C TYR A 618 -6.84 8.87 17.94
N GLU A 619 -7.10 9.43 19.13
CA GLU A 619 -6.15 9.36 20.25
C GLU A 619 -5.89 7.92 20.74
N GLU A 620 -6.92 7.08 20.73
CA GLU A 620 -6.82 5.67 21.13
C GLU A 620 -6.01 4.88 20.09
N THR A 621 -6.30 5.08 18.80
CA THR A 621 -5.55 4.45 17.71
C THR A 621 -4.06 4.84 17.72
N LEU A 622 -3.75 6.12 17.99
CA LEU A 622 -2.35 6.54 18.17
C LEU A 622 -1.68 5.84 19.35
N THR A 623 -2.41 5.65 20.46
CA THR A 623 -1.88 5.01 21.66
C THR A 623 -1.63 3.53 21.42
N GLN A 624 -2.53 2.84 20.70
CA GLN A 624 -2.34 1.45 20.29
C GLN A 624 -1.16 1.28 19.34
N LEU A 625 -1.04 2.14 18.31
CA LEU A 625 0.11 2.10 17.41
C LEU A 625 1.42 2.46 18.14
N ALA A 626 1.40 3.40 19.08
CA ALA A 626 2.54 3.70 19.94
C ALA A 626 2.95 2.49 20.80
N ALA A 627 2.00 1.72 21.34
CA ALA A 627 2.26 0.50 22.09
C ALA A 627 2.93 -0.58 21.22
N ILE A 628 2.41 -0.79 19.99
CA ILE A 628 3.00 -1.69 19.00
C ILE A 628 4.45 -1.27 18.68
N LEU A 629 4.68 0.01 18.36
CA LEU A 629 6.01 0.52 18.04
C LEU A 629 6.99 0.39 19.21
N ALA A 630 6.54 0.74 20.42
CA ALA A 630 7.34 0.68 21.65
C ALA A 630 7.72 -0.75 22.06
N LYS A 631 6.83 -1.72 21.80
CA LYS A 631 7.07 -3.13 22.13
C LYS A 631 7.93 -3.83 21.07
N HIS A 632 7.60 -3.67 19.79
CA HIS A 632 8.09 -4.59 18.75
C HIS A 632 9.45 -4.24 18.14
N PHE A 633 9.94 -2.99 18.26
CA PHE A 633 11.25 -2.62 17.67
C PHE A 633 12.44 -3.44 18.23
N ALA A 634 12.29 -3.97 19.45
CA ALA A 634 13.28 -4.80 20.14
C ALA A 634 12.74 -6.21 20.48
N ASP A 635 11.68 -6.65 19.80
CA ASP A 635 11.07 -7.97 20.06
C ASP A 635 11.93 -9.09 19.46
N PRO A 636 12.34 -10.09 20.26
CA PRO A 636 13.18 -11.19 19.79
C PRO A 636 12.47 -12.12 18.79
N ARG A 637 11.12 -12.13 18.76
CA ARG A 637 10.34 -12.92 17.79
C ARG A 637 10.43 -12.35 16.38
N ILE A 638 10.80 -11.08 16.25
CA ILE A 638 11.04 -10.43 14.97
C ILE A 638 12.52 -10.62 14.62
N VAL A 639 12.82 -11.29 13.52
CA VAL A 639 14.20 -11.60 13.09
C VAL A 639 14.68 -10.61 12.02
N GLY A 640 13.80 -10.17 11.13
CA GLY A 640 14.15 -9.25 10.04
C GLY A 640 14.72 -7.92 10.55
N THR A 641 15.91 -7.55 10.07
CA THR A 641 16.57 -6.28 10.43
C THR A 641 15.85 -5.08 9.82
N ASP A 642 15.39 -5.21 8.58
CA ASP A 642 14.76 -4.12 7.82
C ASP A 642 13.43 -3.67 8.47
N ILE A 643 12.64 -4.63 8.97
CA ILE A 643 11.40 -4.32 9.68
C ILE A 643 11.69 -3.69 11.06
N LYS A 644 12.73 -4.13 11.77
CA LYS A 644 13.16 -3.50 13.03
C LYS A 644 13.60 -2.06 12.82
N ASP A 645 14.39 -1.81 11.78
CA ASP A 645 14.80 -0.46 11.39
C ASP A 645 13.61 0.42 11.03
N SER A 646 12.63 -0.14 10.31
CA SER A 646 11.38 0.54 9.96
C SER A 646 10.55 0.90 11.21
N LEU A 647 10.42 -0.04 12.17
CA LEU A 647 9.75 0.21 13.46
C LEU A 647 10.45 1.30 14.27
N MET A 648 11.78 1.28 14.34
CA MET A 648 12.55 2.32 15.02
C MET A 648 12.40 3.68 14.34
N GLN A 649 12.43 3.72 13.00
CA GLN A 649 12.22 4.96 12.25
C GLN A 649 10.80 5.51 12.46
N ALA A 650 9.79 4.64 12.49
CA ALA A 650 8.41 5.02 12.77
C ALA A 650 8.27 5.57 14.21
N LEU A 651 8.86 4.90 15.20
CA LEU A 651 8.89 5.39 16.59
C LEU A 651 9.60 6.74 16.70
N ALA A 652 10.71 6.91 15.99
CA ALA A 652 11.44 8.17 15.96
C ALA A 652 10.63 9.31 15.32
N SER A 653 9.85 9.00 14.27
CA SER A 653 8.87 9.93 13.72
C SER A 653 7.74 10.23 14.72
N TYR A 654 7.26 9.25 15.49
CA TYR A 654 6.22 9.42 16.52
C TYR A 654 6.63 10.42 17.61
N VAL A 655 7.84 10.31 18.14
CA VAL A 655 8.31 11.20 19.22
C VAL A 655 8.61 12.63 18.74
N CYS A 656 8.64 12.87 17.42
CA CYS A 656 8.89 14.19 16.86
C CYS A 656 7.68 15.16 16.95
N TYR A 657 6.46 14.66 17.19
CA TYR A 657 5.25 15.48 17.15
C TYR A 657 4.49 15.41 18.47
N PRO A 658 3.93 16.54 18.98
CA PRO A 658 3.32 16.59 20.30
C PRO A 658 2.19 15.58 20.54
N GLN A 659 1.31 15.37 19.56
CA GLN A 659 0.15 14.46 19.72
C GLN A 659 0.56 12.99 19.75
N SER A 660 1.43 12.58 18.84
CA SER A 660 1.96 11.21 18.83
C SER A 660 2.91 10.95 20.01
N LEU A 661 3.65 11.96 20.48
CA LEU A 661 4.43 11.85 21.72
C LEU A 661 3.53 11.66 22.94
N ARG A 662 2.42 12.41 23.05
CA ARG A 662 1.42 12.19 24.11
C ARG A 662 0.83 10.78 24.05
N ALA A 663 0.66 10.20 22.86
CA ALA A 663 0.22 8.82 22.73
C ALA A 663 1.26 7.84 23.30
N VAL A 664 2.56 8.05 23.05
CA VAL A 664 3.65 7.28 23.69
C VAL A 664 3.62 7.45 25.21
N GLU A 665 3.30 8.64 25.74
CA GLU A 665 3.17 8.88 27.18
C GLU A 665 1.97 8.18 27.83
N ARG A 666 0.92 7.86 27.05
CA ARG A 666 -0.31 7.20 27.52
C ARG A 666 -0.22 5.67 27.54
N ILE A 667 0.78 5.06 26.89
CA ILE A 667 0.92 3.59 26.91
C ILE A 667 1.21 3.08 28.34
N PRO A 668 0.94 1.80 28.65
CA PRO A 668 1.17 1.23 29.98
C PRO A 668 2.61 1.46 30.48
N GLU A 669 2.76 1.73 31.78
CA GLU A 669 4.06 2.07 32.37
C GLU A 669 5.12 0.99 32.15
N ASP A 670 4.76 -0.29 32.32
CA ASP A 670 5.67 -1.41 32.08
C ASP A 670 6.23 -1.41 30.65
N GLN A 671 5.40 -1.03 29.66
CA GLN A 671 5.83 -0.92 28.27
C GLN A 671 6.72 0.31 28.04
N ARG A 672 6.42 1.46 28.67
CA ARG A 672 7.29 2.66 28.60
C ARG A 672 8.66 2.37 29.19
N VAL A 673 8.71 1.70 30.34
CA VAL A 673 9.96 1.33 31.00
C VAL A 673 10.73 0.29 30.17
N ALA A 674 10.05 -0.70 29.60
CA ALA A 674 10.68 -1.67 28.70
C ALA A 674 11.24 -1.01 27.43
N MET A 675 10.48 -0.11 26.81
CA MET A 675 10.93 0.69 25.67
C MET A 675 12.18 1.50 26.03
N MET A 676 12.17 2.20 27.16
CA MET A 676 13.32 2.99 27.61
C MET A 676 14.53 2.11 27.92
N ARG A 677 14.36 0.94 28.57
CA ARG A 677 15.44 -0.03 28.79
C ARG A 677 16.04 -0.49 27.45
N ASN A 678 15.19 -0.80 26.48
CA ASN A 678 15.62 -1.17 25.14
C ASN A 678 16.30 0.01 24.43
N LEU A 679 15.89 1.26 24.60
CA LEU A 679 16.60 2.42 24.04
C LEU A 679 17.97 2.66 24.72
N LEU A 680 18.15 2.25 25.97
CA LEU A 680 19.41 2.42 26.71
C LEU A 680 20.38 1.24 26.57
N ALA A 681 20.06 0.20 25.80
CA ALA A 681 21.02 -0.89 25.59
C ALA A 681 22.31 -0.42 24.86
N PRO A 682 23.43 -1.15 24.97
CA PRO A 682 24.69 -0.76 24.33
C PRO A 682 24.60 -0.70 22.79
N TYR A 683 25.40 0.17 22.16
CA TYR A 683 25.38 0.39 20.71
C TYR A 683 26.13 -0.67 19.88
N GLU A 684 26.84 -1.61 20.49
CA GLU A 684 27.78 -2.52 19.81
C GLU A 684 27.12 -3.59 18.92
N GLN A 685 25.82 -3.86 19.09
CA GLN A 685 25.11 -4.93 18.36
C GLN A 685 23.81 -4.47 17.69
N ARG A 686 23.62 -3.15 17.48
CA ARG A 686 22.36 -2.61 16.94
C ARG A 686 22.55 -1.30 16.16
N PRO A 687 21.60 -0.95 15.28
CA PRO A 687 21.57 0.37 14.63
C PRO A 687 21.33 1.46 15.68
N TRP A 688 22.36 2.28 15.91
CA TRP A 688 22.42 3.23 17.03
C TRP A 688 21.89 4.63 16.69
N ALA A 689 21.86 4.98 15.40
CA ALA A 689 21.50 6.32 14.94
C ALA A 689 20.05 6.68 15.31
N GLN A 690 19.10 5.78 15.04
CA GLN A 690 17.67 6.00 15.34
C GLN A 690 17.42 6.08 16.84
N THR A 691 18.06 5.21 17.63
CA THR A 691 17.92 5.21 19.09
C THR A 691 18.45 6.50 19.70
N ASN A 692 19.63 6.94 19.28
CA ASN A 692 20.21 8.20 19.71
C ASN A 692 19.32 9.39 19.32
N TRP A 693 18.74 9.36 18.11
CA TRP A 693 17.83 10.39 17.65
C TRP A 693 16.55 10.45 18.49
N ILE A 694 15.95 9.31 18.87
CA ILE A 694 14.81 9.25 19.79
C ILE A 694 15.17 9.89 21.14
N LEU A 695 16.27 9.49 21.76
CA LEU A 695 16.70 10.03 23.07
C LEU A 695 16.88 11.55 23.03
N VAL A 696 17.55 12.05 21.99
CA VAL A 696 17.74 13.48 21.78
C VAL A 696 16.40 14.21 21.60
N ARG A 697 15.42 13.59 20.94
CA ARG A 697 14.07 14.16 20.76
C ARG A 697 13.31 14.25 22.07
N LEU A 698 13.35 13.22 22.89
CA LEU A 698 12.70 13.21 24.20
C LEU A 698 13.26 14.30 25.13
N TRP A 699 14.53 14.67 24.95
CA TRP A 699 15.19 15.76 25.69
C TRP A 699 14.99 17.16 25.09
N ARG A 700 14.57 17.24 23.82
CA ARG A 700 14.56 18.49 23.05
C ARG A 700 13.63 19.54 23.68
N GLY A 701 14.22 20.49 24.39
CA GLY A 701 13.57 21.57 25.14
C GLY A 701 14.16 21.76 26.54
N CYS A 702 14.90 20.77 27.03
CA CYS A 702 15.59 20.75 28.32
C CYS A 702 17.10 21.00 28.14
N GLY A 703 17.77 21.60 29.13
CA GLY A 703 19.22 21.86 29.09
C GLY A 703 19.64 23.19 28.45
N PHE A 704 20.93 23.31 28.12
CA PHE A 704 21.54 24.57 27.67
C PHE A 704 21.41 24.76 26.15
N GLY A 705 21.52 23.68 25.37
CA GLY A 705 21.53 23.73 23.90
C GLY A 705 20.19 23.52 23.18
N TYR A 706 19.10 23.23 23.89
CA TYR A 706 17.80 22.90 23.28
C TYR A 706 16.65 23.85 23.64
N ARG A 707 16.94 24.99 24.26
CA ARG A 707 15.93 26.03 24.57
C ARG A 707 15.34 26.67 23.32
N TYR A 708 16.09 26.67 22.21
CA TYR A 708 15.73 27.46 21.03
C TYR A 708 15.51 26.59 19.80
N THR A 709 14.45 26.91 19.05
CA THR A 709 14.19 26.38 17.70
C THR A 709 15.23 26.84 16.68
N ARG A 710 15.86 28.00 16.95
CA ARG A 710 16.97 28.60 16.20
C ARG A 710 17.90 29.28 17.20
N LEU A 711 19.22 29.16 17.03
CA LEU A 711 20.16 29.93 17.83
C LEU A 711 19.91 31.44 17.61
N PRO A 712 19.74 32.26 18.66
CA PRO A 712 19.40 33.69 18.53
C PRO A 712 20.38 34.50 17.68
N HIS A 713 21.59 33.98 17.45
CA HIS A 713 22.71 34.67 16.81
C HIS A 713 22.73 34.47 15.28
N LEU A 714 21.94 33.54 14.74
CA LEU A 714 21.93 33.14 13.32
C LEU A 714 20.83 33.81 12.47
N LEU A 715 20.33 34.97 12.90
CA LEU A 715 19.14 35.66 12.36
C LEU A 715 19.20 36.12 10.89
N LYS A 716 20.24 35.83 10.10
CA LYS A 716 20.44 36.48 8.79
C LYS A 716 20.12 35.66 7.54
N THR A 717 20.00 34.35 7.60
CA THR A 717 19.65 33.55 6.41
C THR A 717 18.58 32.53 6.75
N LYS A 718 17.46 32.57 6.02
CA LYS A 718 16.35 31.61 6.14
C LYS A 718 16.74 30.34 5.36
N PRO A 719 16.83 29.16 5.98
CA PRO A 719 16.70 27.90 5.25
C PRO A 719 15.20 27.66 5.02
N GLU A 720 14.81 27.37 3.77
CA GLU A 720 13.42 27.24 3.34
C GLU A 720 12.80 25.84 3.54
N ASP A 721 13.57 24.85 4.01
CA ASP A 721 13.09 23.47 4.11
C ASP A 721 12.54 23.11 5.49
N ALA A 722 11.21 23.21 5.64
CA ALA A 722 10.42 22.85 6.82
C ALA A 722 10.48 21.36 7.23
N ASN A 723 10.97 20.49 6.35
CA ASN A 723 10.94 19.04 6.54
C ASN A 723 12.19 18.46 7.21
N LEU A 724 13.18 19.29 7.59
CA LEU A 724 14.26 18.82 8.45
C LEU A 724 13.76 18.71 9.90
N PRO A 725 13.87 17.54 10.54
CA PRO A 725 13.41 17.38 11.91
C PRO A 725 14.05 18.39 12.88
N SER A 726 15.27 18.85 12.61
CA SER A 726 16.00 19.84 13.42
C SER A 726 15.31 21.21 13.51
N LEU A 727 14.29 21.52 12.69
CA LEU A 727 13.58 22.81 12.71
C LEU A 727 12.22 22.79 13.44
N GLN A 728 11.75 21.63 13.88
CA GLN A 728 10.51 21.50 14.66
C GLN A 728 10.57 22.19 16.03
N LYS A 729 9.44 22.68 16.55
CA LYS A 729 9.38 23.27 17.92
C LYS A 729 9.80 22.24 18.98
N PRO A 730 10.55 22.65 20.03
CA PRO A 730 10.90 21.74 21.13
C PRO A 730 9.64 21.15 21.79
N CYS A 731 9.64 19.84 22.02
CA CYS A 731 8.55 19.10 22.66
C CYS A 731 9.14 17.98 23.55
N PRO A 732 9.75 18.31 24.69
CA PRO A 732 10.38 17.31 25.55
C PRO A 732 9.33 16.47 26.30
N SER A 733 9.65 15.20 26.57
CA SER A 733 8.84 14.34 27.44
C SER A 733 9.49 14.19 28.82
N LEU A 734 9.01 14.95 29.81
CA LEU A 734 9.51 14.84 31.19
C LEU A 734 9.20 13.47 31.81
N LEU A 735 8.13 12.81 31.35
CA LEU A 735 7.73 11.50 31.84
C LEU A 735 8.73 10.41 31.43
N LEU A 736 9.09 10.35 30.14
CA LEU A 736 10.06 9.38 29.65
C LEU A 736 11.48 9.69 30.15
N GLN A 737 11.81 10.96 30.37
CA GLN A 737 13.06 11.37 31.03
C GLN A 737 13.14 10.86 32.48
N ARG A 738 12.03 10.85 33.24
CA ARG A 738 12.01 10.26 34.60
C ARG A 738 12.25 8.76 34.58
N HIS A 739 11.60 8.03 33.68
CA HIS A 739 11.84 6.59 33.53
C HIS A 739 13.29 6.29 33.13
N MET A 740 13.90 7.10 32.26
CA MET A 740 15.34 7.01 31.98
C MET A 740 16.17 7.19 33.26
N ALA A 741 15.88 8.23 34.03
CA ALA A 741 16.62 8.56 35.25
C ALA A 741 16.52 7.44 36.30
N GLU A 742 15.32 6.89 36.51
CA GLU A 742 15.07 5.77 37.41
C GLU A 742 15.82 4.51 36.98
N LEU A 743 15.75 4.14 35.69
CA LEU A 743 16.45 2.97 35.14
C LEU A 743 17.96 3.05 35.34
N LEU A 744 18.58 4.20 35.03
CA LEU A 744 20.01 4.40 35.19
C LEU A 744 20.45 4.50 36.66
N SER A 745 19.53 4.87 37.55
CA SER A 745 19.79 4.92 38.99
C SER A 745 19.78 3.52 39.61
N ILE A 746 18.83 2.67 39.20
CA ILE A 746 18.61 1.31 39.75
C ILE A 746 19.61 0.30 39.17
N ASP A 747 19.75 0.25 37.84
CA ASP A 747 20.57 -0.76 37.15
C ASP A 747 21.98 -0.21 36.84
N LYS A 748 22.89 -0.42 37.80
CA LYS A 748 24.25 0.14 37.76
C LYS A 748 25.08 -0.43 36.61
N ASP A 749 24.89 -1.70 36.25
CA ASP A 749 25.66 -2.38 35.20
C ASP A 749 25.19 -1.95 33.81
N MET A 750 23.87 -1.87 33.60
CA MET A 750 23.30 -1.33 32.37
C MET A 750 23.72 0.14 32.17
N ALA A 751 23.64 0.96 33.22
CA ALA A 751 24.05 2.36 33.15
C ALA A 751 25.54 2.51 32.77
N ALA A 752 26.41 1.69 33.37
CA ALA A 752 27.83 1.69 33.06
C ALA A 752 28.10 1.23 31.61
N SER A 753 27.42 0.17 31.15
CA SER A 753 27.57 -0.35 29.79
C SER A 753 27.08 0.65 28.73
N PHE A 754 25.91 1.24 28.95
CA PHE A 754 25.35 2.29 28.11
C PHE A 754 26.29 3.49 27.98
N LEU A 755 26.74 4.07 29.10
CA LEU A 755 27.62 5.25 29.09
C LEU A 755 28.98 4.95 28.48
N ASN A 756 29.56 3.77 28.75
CA ASN A 756 30.79 3.36 28.09
C ASN A 756 30.62 3.29 26.56
N SER A 757 29.48 2.78 26.09
CA SER A 757 29.15 2.73 24.68
C SER A 757 28.96 4.14 24.08
N VAL A 758 28.24 5.04 24.74
CA VAL A 758 28.09 6.45 24.32
C VAL A 758 29.45 7.15 24.22
N LEU A 759 30.30 7.01 25.24
CA LEU A 759 31.64 7.61 25.26
C LEU A 759 32.56 7.03 24.18
N ASN A 760 32.50 5.71 23.92
CA ASN A 760 33.22 5.05 22.84
C ASN A 760 32.81 5.62 21.48
N GLN A 761 31.50 5.63 21.20
CA GLN A 761 30.98 6.09 19.92
C GLN A 761 31.24 7.57 19.69
N LEU A 762 31.19 8.39 20.75
CA LEU A 762 31.48 9.82 20.64
C LEU A 762 32.96 10.08 20.35
N ASN A 763 33.86 9.36 21.03
CA ASN A 763 35.28 9.47 20.75
C ASN A 763 35.61 9.08 19.30
N TRP A 764 35.01 7.99 18.81
CA TRP A 764 35.16 7.54 17.42
C TRP A 764 34.60 8.58 16.44
N ALA A 765 33.32 8.95 16.57
CA ALA A 765 32.64 9.86 15.65
C ALA A 765 33.33 11.22 15.57
N PHE A 766 33.79 11.75 16.71
CA PHE A 766 34.48 13.03 16.77
C PHE A 766 35.88 12.94 16.14
N SER A 767 36.60 11.85 16.36
CA SER A 767 37.92 11.64 15.75
C SER A 767 37.83 11.51 14.23
N GLU A 768 36.86 10.73 13.73
CA GLU A 768 36.58 10.60 12.29
C GLU A 768 36.19 11.93 11.66
N PHE A 769 35.33 12.70 12.33
CA PHE A 769 34.94 14.03 11.88
C PHE A 769 36.14 14.97 11.75
N ILE A 770 37.02 15.03 12.77
CA ILE A 770 38.21 15.88 12.70
C ILE A 770 39.17 15.40 11.61
N GLY A 771 39.38 14.08 11.46
CA GLY A 771 40.19 13.50 10.40
C GLY A 771 39.71 13.92 9.01
N MET A 772 38.41 13.73 8.73
CA MET A 772 37.79 14.13 7.47
C MET A 772 37.86 15.64 7.22
N ILE A 773 37.63 16.48 8.24
CA ILE A 773 37.80 17.93 8.11
C ILE A 773 39.23 18.30 7.71
N GLN A 774 40.23 17.68 8.33
CA GLN A 774 41.63 17.95 8.03
C GLN A 774 41.99 17.51 6.61
N GLU A 775 41.48 16.36 6.15
CA GLU A 775 41.63 15.91 4.76
C GLU A 775 41.00 16.88 3.76
N ILE A 776 39.78 17.35 4.03
CA ILE A 776 39.08 18.33 3.19
C ILE A 776 39.86 19.64 3.10
N GLN A 777 40.40 20.12 4.23
CA GLN A 777 41.23 21.32 4.25
C GLN A 777 42.53 21.14 3.47
N GLN A 778 43.24 20.03 3.67
CA GLN A 778 44.48 19.74 2.94
C GLN A 778 44.23 19.60 1.44
N ALA A 779 43.10 19.01 1.04
CA ALA A 779 42.70 18.92 -0.37
C ALA A 779 42.40 20.31 -0.96
N ALA A 780 41.76 21.20 -0.18
CA ALA A 780 41.45 22.55 -0.61
C ALA A 780 42.68 23.48 -0.69
N GLU A 781 43.75 23.20 0.05
CA GLU A 781 45.01 23.96 0.03
C GLU A 781 45.96 23.55 -1.13
N ARG A 782 45.67 22.45 -1.85
CA ARG A 782 46.49 22.02 -3.00
C ARG A 782 46.23 22.91 -4.23
N PRO A 783 47.28 23.29 -4.99
CA PRO A 783 47.15 24.18 -6.16
C PRO A 783 46.42 23.54 -7.35
N GLU A 784 46.38 22.21 -7.44
CA GLU A 784 45.51 21.48 -8.37
C GLU A 784 44.09 21.46 -7.81
N ARG A 785 43.09 21.89 -8.60
CA ARG A 785 41.67 21.85 -8.22
C ARG A 785 41.18 20.40 -8.07
N ASN A 786 41.55 19.74 -6.98
CA ASN A 786 40.99 18.47 -6.60
C ASN A 786 39.57 18.72 -6.09
N PHE A 787 38.58 18.27 -6.86
CA PHE A 787 37.19 18.29 -6.44
C PHE A 787 37.05 17.40 -5.21
N VAL A 788 36.66 18.01 -4.07
CA VAL A 788 36.29 17.25 -2.88
C VAL A 788 35.05 16.42 -3.23
N ASP A 789 35.13 15.10 -3.04
CA ASP A 789 34.01 14.22 -3.35
C ASP A 789 32.79 14.61 -2.48
N THR A 790 31.64 14.77 -3.15
CA THR A 790 30.37 15.08 -2.48
C THR A 790 30.01 13.98 -1.47
N ARG A 791 30.41 12.73 -1.70
CA ARG A 791 30.21 11.63 -0.75
C ARG A 791 31.02 11.84 0.53
N GLN A 792 32.28 12.27 0.44
CA GLN A 792 33.12 12.55 1.60
C GLN A 792 32.55 13.68 2.46
N LEU A 793 32.04 14.75 1.84
CA LEU A 793 31.36 15.83 2.55
C LEU A 793 30.12 15.34 3.32
N LYS A 794 29.35 14.41 2.73
CA LYS A 794 28.17 13.83 3.38
C LYS A 794 28.55 12.98 4.59
N VAL A 795 29.58 12.15 4.49
CA VAL A 795 30.06 11.34 5.62
C VAL A 795 30.59 12.26 6.73
N CYS A 796 31.35 13.29 6.37
CA CYS A 796 31.84 14.30 7.31
C CYS A 796 30.70 15.00 8.07
N ALA A 797 29.65 15.45 7.39
CA ALA A 797 28.46 16.01 8.04
C ALA A 797 27.78 15.00 8.97
N THR A 798 27.65 13.74 8.54
CA THR A 798 27.01 12.69 9.34
C THR A 798 27.80 12.42 10.64
N CYS A 799 29.12 12.39 10.58
CA CYS A 799 29.98 12.23 11.77
C CYS A 799 29.90 13.44 12.71
N PHE A 800 29.74 14.66 12.17
CA PHE A 800 29.50 15.86 12.97
C PHE A 800 28.15 15.78 13.71
N ASP A 801 27.07 15.54 12.98
CA ASP A 801 25.72 15.43 13.53
C ASP A 801 25.63 14.32 14.59
N LEU A 802 26.35 13.22 14.37
CA LEU A 802 26.51 12.15 15.33
C LEU A 802 27.25 12.60 16.60
N SER A 803 28.40 13.27 16.44
CA SER A 803 29.19 13.76 17.58
C SER A 803 28.36 14.71 18.44
N VAL A 804 27.63 15.63 17.80
CA VAL A 804 26.73 16.55 18.50
C VAL A 804 25.62 15.77 19.22
N SER A 805 24.93 14.86 18.53
CA SER A 805 23.81 14.11 19.14
C SER A 805 24.25 13.25 20.32
N LEU A 806 25.42 12.61 20.27
CA LEU A 806 25.98 11.84 21.40
C LEU A 806 26.38 12.75 22.57
N LEU A 807 26.97 13.93 22.30
CA LEU A 807 27.22 14.94 23.33
C LEU A 807 25.92 15.37 24.01
N ARG A 808 24.81 15.43 23.28
CA ARG A 808 23.48 15.76 23.84
C ARG A 808 22.91 14.67 24.73
N VAL A 809 23.07 13.40 24.36
CA VAL A 809 22.69 12.28 25.24
C VAL A 809 23.52 12.28 26.51
N LEU A 810 24.80 12.61 26.41
CA LEU A 810 25.69 12.76 27.56
C LEU A 810 25.29 13.94 28.47
N GLU A 811 25.00 15.12 27.89
CA GLU A 811 24.45 16.29 28.62
C GLU A 811 23.17 15.92 29.37
N MET A 812 22.23 15.26 28.69
CA MET A 812 20.99 14.77 29.29
C MET A 812 21.27 13.83 30.46
N THR A 813 22.15 12.84 30.27
CA THR A 813 22.42 11.81 31.29
C THR A 813 23.06 12.41 32.55
N VAL A 814 24.06 13.31 32.37
CA VAL A 814 24.70 14.03 33.48
C VAL A 814 23.71 14.92 34.23
N THR A 815 22.76 15.53 33.50
CA THR A 815 21.74 16.41 34.10
C THR A 815 20.69 15.62 34.88
N LEU A 816 20.24 14.49 34.34
CA LEU A 816 19.19 13.67 34.95
C LEU A 816 19.70 12.83 36.13
N VAL A 817 20.90 12.24 36.02
CA VAL A 817 21.44 11.32 37.02
C VAL A 817 22.93 11.62 37.28
N PRO A 818 23.25 12.73 37.96
CA PRO A 818 24.64 13.11 38.25
C PRO A 818 25.34 12.08 39.16
N GLU A 819 24.59 11.34 39.98
CA GLU A 819 25.12 10.31 40.87
C GLU A 819 25.90 9.21 40.15
N ILE A 820 25.65 8.95 38.86
CA ILE A 820 26.43 7.95 38.10
C ILE A 820 27.92 8.29 38.06
N PHE A 821 28.26 9.59 38.11
CA PHE A 821 29.64 10.08 38.10
C PHE A 821 30.15 10.45 39.50
N LEU A 822 29.26 10.74 40.45
CA LEU A 822 29.59 11.32 41.74
C LEU A 822 29.47 10.33 42.91
N ASP A 823 28.74 9.23 42.74
CA ASP A 823 28.59 8.18 43.75
C ASP A 823 29.80 7.22 43.70
N TRP A 824 30.79 7.49 44.54
CA TRP A 824 31.99 6.66 44.68
C TRP A 824 31.72 5.24 45.22
N SER A 825 30.49 4.94 45.67
CA SER A 825 30.10 3.56 45.97
C SER A 825 29.93 2.71 44.70
N ARG A 826 29.83 3.34 43.52
CA ARG A 826 29.75 2.66 42.23
C ARG A 826 31.15 2.39 41.70
N PRO A 827 31.50 1.13 41.37
CA PRO A 827 32.84 0.79 40.87
C PRO A 827 33.16 1.45 39.52
N SER A 828 32.13 1.79 38.73
CA SER A 828 32.26 2.43 37.42
C SER A 828 32.40 3.96 37.47
N ALA A 829 32.07 4.62 38.58
CA ALA A 829 31.99 6.09 38.65
C ALA A 829 33.34 6.76 38.35
N GLU A 830 34.42 6.30 38.96
CA GLU A 830 35.76 6.84 38.74
C GLU A 830 36.21 6.70 37.28
N LEU A 831 35.98 5.52 36.69
CA LEU A 831 36.33 5.25 35.31
C LEU A 831 35.53 6.15 34.36
N LEU A 832 34.21 6.22 34.53
CA LEU A 832 33.33 7.03 33.69
C LEU A 832 33.67 8.52 33.79
N LEU A 833 33.96 9.03 35.00
CA LEU A 833 34.35 10.42 35.21
C LEU A 833 35.70 10.75 34.55
N ARG A 834 36.71 9.88 34.69
CA ARG A 834 38.02 10.03 34.01
C ARG A 834 37.84 10.08 32.49
N ARG A 835 37.05 9.16 31.93
CA ARG A 835 36.77 9.11 30.48
C ARG A 835 36.00 10.32 29.99
N LEU A 836 35.00 10.76 30.74
CA LEU A 836 34.25 11.98 30.46
C LEU A 836 35.16 13.21 30.42
N ALA A 837 36.02 13.38 31.43
CA ALA A 837 36.96 14.50 31.50
C ALA A 837 37.98 14.46 30.35
N GLN A 838 38.52 13.27 30.02
CA GLN A 838 39.41 13.09 28.88
C GLN A 838 38.75 13.53 27.57
N LEU A 839 37.53 13.06 27.32
CA LEU A 839 36.79 13.36 26.10
C LEU A 839 36.41 14.85 26.01
N LEU A 840 35.93 15.45 27.09
CA LEU A 840 35.61 16.89 27.12
C LEU A 840 36.87 17.73 26.86
N ASN A 841 38.01 17.37 27.46
CA ASN A 841 39.28 18.04 27.19
C ASN A 841 39.70 17.88 25.72
N GLN A 842 39.53 16.69 25.12
CA GLN A 842 39.83 16.47 23.71
C GLN A 842 38.95 17.34 22.79
N VAL A 843 37.64 17.39 23.05
CA VAL A 843 36.70 18.21 22.27
C VAL A 843 37.04 19.69 22.43
N LEU A 844 37.20 20.17 23.67
CA LEU A 844 37.53 21.58 23.96
C LEU A 844 38.84 21.98 23.29
N ASN A 845 39.92 21.21 23.48
CA ASN A 845 41.22 21.51 22.87
C ASN A 845 41.17 21.60 21.34
N ARG A 846 40.28 20.85 20.68
CA ARG A 846 40.13 20.88 19.22
C ARG A 846 39.23 22.03 18.75
N VAL A 847 38.19 22.37 19.51
CA VAL A 847 37.27 23.48 19.19
C VAL A 847 37.90 24.84 19.50
N THR A 848 38.77 24.93 20.53
CA THR A 848 39.41 26.18 20.96
C THR A 848 40.85 26.37 20.44
N ALA A 849 41.33 25.52 19.53
CA ALA A 849 42.69 25.62 18.99
C ALA A 849 42.86 26.87 18.10
N GLU A 850 43.96 27.62 18.29
CA GLU A 850 44.27 28.89 17.59
C GLU A 850 44.30 28.80 16.04
N LYS A 851 44.50 27.61 15.49
CA LYS A 851 44.31 27.34 14.06
C LYS A 851 42.88 26.87 13.86
N ASN A 852 41.95 27.83 13.70
CA ASN A 852 40.51 27.61 13.61
C ASN A 852 40.12 26.64 12.47
N LEU A 853 40.23 25.33 12.73
CA LEU A 853 39.82 24.26 11.82
C LEU A 853 38.36 24.47 11.40
N PHE A 854 37.55 24.92 12.36
CA PHE A 854 36.14 25.23 12.15
C PHE A 854 35.95 26.53 11.35
N ASP A 855 36.60 27.66 11.69
CA ASP A 855 36.44 28.90 10.91
C ASP A 855 36.93 28.75 9.47
N ARG A 856 38.02 28.03 9.21
CA ARG A 856 38.51 27.82 7.84
C ARG A 856 37.52 26.99 7.01
N VAL A 857 36.84 26.02 7.61
CA VAL A 857 35.82 25.18 6.96
C VAL A 857 34.52 25.93 6.75
N VAL A 858 34.09 26.74 7.71
CA VAL A 858 32.93 27.65 7.55
C VAL A 858 33.19 28.68 6.44
N ASN A 859 34.44 29.12 6.27
CA ASN A 859 34.85 30.06 5.22
C ASN A 859 35.29 29.42 3.90
N LEU A 860 35.37 28.09 3.81
CA LEU A 860 35.74 27.37 2.60
C LEU A 860 34.61 27.48 1.56
N ARG A 861 34.83 28.28 0.51
CA ARG A 861 33.97 28.34 -0.68
C ARG A 861 34.12 27.05 -1.49
N LEU A 862 33.39 26.01 -1.08
CA LEU A 862 33.27 24.77 -1.85
C LEU A 862 32.61 25.07 -3.21
N PRO A 863 33.24 24.75 -4.36
CA PRO A 863 32.61 24.91 -5.67
C PRO A 863 31.28 24.12 -5.72
N GLY A 864 30.16 24.83 -5.72
CA GLY A 864 28.80 24.26 -5.58
C GLY A 864 27.95 24.87 -4.44
N THR A 865 28.56 25.67 -3.54
CA THR A 865 27.85 26.43 -2.48
C THR A 865 27.56 27.88 -2.84
N HIS A 866 28.06 28.36 -3.99
CA HIS A 866 27.55 29.57 -4.60
C HIS A 866 26.22 29.27 -5.27
N THR A 867 25.22 30.09 -4.96
CA THR A 867 24.03 30.36 -5.77
C THR A 867 24.43 30.34 -7.25
N HIS A 868 24.28 29.19 -7.90
CA HIS A 868 24.14 29.18 -9.32
C HIS A 868 22.72 29.70 -9.52
N THR A 869 22.60 30.97 -9.88
CA THR A 869 21.57 31.35 -10.85
C THR A 869 21.67 30.31 -11.95
N HIS A 870 20.73 29.36 -11.96
CA HIS A 870 20.76 28.23 -12.88
C HIS A 870 20.57 28.76 -14.31
N THR A 871 21.67 28.85 -15.04
CA THR A 871 21.68 28.54 -16.48
C THR A 871 22.44 27.24 -16.58
N HIS A 872 21.79 26.12 -16.91
CA HIS A 872 22.33 25.04 -17.76
C HIS A 872 21.32 23.94 -18.07
N THR A 873 21.70 23.17 -19.08
CA THR A 873 20.90 22.58 -20.17
C THR A 873 21.20 21.07 -20.29
N HIS A 874 20.29 20.33 -20.96
CA HIS A 874 20.35 18.96 -21.56
C HIS A 874 19.77 17.78 -20.75
N ILE A 875 19.34 16.61 -21.28
CA ILE A 875 18.69 16.03 -22.51
C ILE A 875 18.20 14.64 -22.01
N HIS A 876 16.95 14.21 -22.27
CA HIS A 876 16.56 12.79 -22.25
C HIS A 876 15.42 12.45 -23.23
N THR A 877 15.45 11.19 -23.66
CA THR A 877 14.78 10.55 -24.81
C THR A 877 13.39 10.02 -24.46
N HIS A 878 12.37 10.34 -25.27
CA HIS A 878 11.06 9.66 -25.26
C HIS A 878 10.90 8.76 -26.49
N THR A 879 10.42 7.53 -26.28
CA THR A 879 10.00 6.61 -27.33
C THR A 879 8.52 6.84 -27.63
N HIS A 880 8.21 7.41 -28.80
CA HIS A 880 6.87 7.41 -29.38
C HIS A 880 6.89 6.64 -30.69
N THR A 881 6.09 5.57 -30.75
CA THR A 881 5.62 4.94 -31.99
C THR A 881 4.56 5.86 -32.57
N TYR A 882 4.76 6.45 -33.76
CA TYR A 882 3.71 6.65 -34.77
C TYR A 882 4.29 7.15 -36.11
N SER A 883 3.64 6.72 -37.17
CA SER A 883 3.93 6.92 -38.58
C SER A 883 4.17 8.39 -39.00
N ASN A 884 5.32 8.60 -39.64
CA ASN A 884 5.73 9.66 -40.57
C ASN A 884 5.42 11.15 -40.32
N THR A 885 6.52 11.92 -40.51
CA THR A 885 6.65 13.32 -40.90
C THR A 885 6.40 14.41 -39.84
N HIS A 886 7.46 14.68 -39.06
CA HIS A 886 8.07 15.97 -38.69
C HIS A 886 8.55 15.97 -37.23
N THR A 887 9.85 16.17 -37.05
CA THR A 887 10.61 16.01 -35.81
C THR A 887 10.74 17.34 -35.06
N HIS A 888 10.27 17.40 -33.80
CA HIS A 888 10.61 18.45 -32.84
C HIS A 888 11.03 17.81 -31.50
N THR A 889 12.15 18.26 -30.93
CA THR A 889 12.81 17.70 -29.74
C THR A 889 12.49 18.54 -28.49
N HIS A 890 11.95 17.94 -27.42
CA HIS A 890 11.74 18.58 -26.10
C HIS A 890 12.59 17.89 -25.01
N THR A 891 13.10 18.66 -24.04
CA THR A 891 13.99 18.23 -22.95
C THR A 891 13.36 18.52 -21.58
N HIS A 892 13.32 17.54 -20.66
CA HIS A 892 12.94 17.70 -19.25
C HIS A 892 14.06 17.18 -18.31
N THR A 893 14.21 17.85 -17.16
CA THR A 893 15.28 17.69 -16.14
C THR A 893 14.72 17.05 -14.86
N HIS A 894 15.43 16.09 -14.27
CA HIS A 894 15.13 15.54 -12.93
C HIS A 894 15.66 16.45 -11.81
N THR A 895 14.82 16.71 -10.80
CA THR A 895 15.14 17.39 -9.54
C THR A 895 15.88 16.44 -8.59
N GLN A 896 17.15 16.70 -8.29
CA GLN A 896 17.84 16.10 -7.14
C GLN A 896 17.46 16.88 -5.87
N THR A 897 17.03 16.16 -4.84
CA THR A 897 16.77 16.70 -3.50
C THR A 897 18.03 17.39 -2.93
N ASN A 898 17.85 18.63 -2.49
CA ASN A 898 18.92 19.52 -2.03
C ASN A 898 19.59 19.00 -0.74
N SER A 899 20.71 18.28 -0.87
CA SER A 899 21.63 17.97 0.24
C SER A 899 22.62 19.12 0.54
N LYS A 900 22.46 20.28 -0.10
CA LYS A 900 23.47 21.36 -0.14
C LYS A 900 23.38 22.33 1.05
N HIS A 901 22.27 22.37 1.76
CA HIS A 901 22.09 23.22 2.95
C HIS A 901 22.57 22.58 4.26
N VAL A 902 22.76 21.26 4.32
CA VAL A 902 23.08 20.53 5.56
C VAL A 902 24.51 20.78 6.03
N PHE A 903 25.49 20.86 5.13
CA PHE A 903 26.90 21.05 5.50
C PHE A 903 27.15 22.44 6.10
N ALA A 904 26.64 23.50 5.44
CA ALA A 904 26.78 24.87 5.93
C ALA A 904 25.88 25.16 7.15
N ALA A 905 24.64 24.66 7.20
CA ALA A 905 23.77 24.89 8.35
C ALA A 905 24.24 24.16 9.63
N SER A 906 24.85 22.98 9.49
CA SER A 906 25.35 22.22 10.65
C SER A 906 26.66 22.79 11.20
N LEU A 907 27.56 23.26 10.34
CA LEU A 907 28.79 23.97 10.76
C LEU A 907 28.54 25.39 11.28
N VAL A 908 27.50 26.07 10.80
CA VAL A 908 27.08 27.41 11.28
C VAL A 908 26.31 27.34 12.61
N ASN A 909 25.92 26.15 13.09
CA ASN A 909 25.29 25.94 14.41
C ASN A 909 26.30 25.83 15.59
N LEU A 910 27.60 26.03 15.34
CA LEU A 910 28.61 26.36 16.36
C LEU A 910 28.58 27.87 16.63
#